data_AF-A0A6L5G4F5-F1
#
_entry.id   AF-A0A6L5G4F5-F1
#
_cell.length_a   1.000
_cell.length_b   1.000
_cell.length_c   1.000
_cell.angle_alpha   90.00
_cell.angle_beta   90.00
_cell.angle_gamma   90.00
#
_symmetry.space_group_name_H-M   'P 1'
#
loop_
_entity.id
_entity.type
_entity.pdbx_description
1 polymer ?
#
loop_
_entity_poly.entity_id
_entity_poly.type
_entity_poly.pdbx_seq_one_letter_code
_entity_poly.pdbx_strand_id
1 'polypeptide(L)'
;MVGQPPPPGGGATGDLGGRVADLRRRRRRSGRTSMGATDPSQPLGALMCGFVVCAGDPAAPPGGDLPALLELLDHRGPDETACDPPGRRVRMGFKRLAIIDTAGSHQPMRSGDGKLAIVFNGEIYNYLELRDELVRETGAVFATRGDTEVVLAGYRHWGPDVVHRLRGMFAFVVHDAEADLLFAARDPFGIKPLYWTRRGGTLWLASEKKALPGLDRERVEPDALAHYATFQYVPEPATLHRGVHRFEAGCSALFRPGAEPRPTRYFRPLFHPRRIDDEQRLHREIEAALRESVRLHMRSDVPVGTLLSSGIDSTAVTALAREVDPRLLTFTARFTDPGLYDELEVASRSAAELGVVNIPAPVSAEDVMAELPRIVWHLDDPVADPALVPLYFVAKKAAEHVTVALGGEGADEFFGGYTIYREPKSLRAVTALPGSAKHLLQRVSRALPEGVKGRGFLERGTAEIEERFVGNAKIFTGDAKERLLRRPGPDVREVTGPVWDESAHLDPVSRMQYLDLCTWMRGDILVKADRMSMAHSLELRVPFLDRGVWEAASRIPAEHRLSGPQTKVALRRALAGIVPPSIVERPKLGFPTPHRQWLAGPMFAWTDQVLAEAACGHLLDLEYARGLLREHRDGADHARKVWAVLVFCLWYGQIGAEPPPRAAAAVPRRLPPQTAAALLAASAMPEAPAPAAPVTDPPVPQLPVSETPGFETIGFETPGFGTPVPEAPQTDSQPQPQPQPQPQPQPQPQPHSLQPAPIAGAPGTAVEVVPDYVPAPQRDSPDGLVPGF
;
A
#
# COMPACT_ATOMS: atom_id res chain seq x y z
N MET A 1 36.26 32.74 58.97
CA MET A 1 35.21 33.78 59.08
C MET A 1 33.89 33.04 58.89
N VAL A 2 33.09 32.73 59.92
CA VAL A 2 32.42 33.59 60.93
C VAL A 2 31.31 34.42 60.26
N GLY A 3 30.03 34.34 60.65
CA GLY A 3 29.32 33.48 61.63
C GLY A 3 27.87 33.23 61.17
N GLN A 4 27.14 32.17 61.56
CA GLN A 4 26.64 31.75 62.89
C GLN A 4 25.45 32.59 63.45
N PRO A 5 24.52 31.99 64.24
CA PRO A 5 23.06 32.26 64.22
C PRO A 5 22.56 32.72 65.63
N PRO A 6 21.54 32.16 66.34
CA PRO A 6 20.22 31.51 66.08
C PRO A 6 19.09 32.34 66.81
N PRO A 7 18.06 31.86 67.57
CA PRO A 7 17.34 30.55 67.75
C PRO A 7 15.77 30.67 67.67
N PRO A 8 14.95 29.65 68.04
CA PRO A 8 13.50 29.56 67.70
C PRO A 8 12.49 29.48 68.88
N GLY A 9 11.19 29.33 68.53
CA GLY A 9 10.05 28.79 69.31
C GLY A 9 8.99 28.28 68.31
N GLY A 10 8.15 27.25 68.53
CA GLY A 10 7.34 26.89 69.70
C GLY A 10 5.91 27.48 69.53
N GLY A 11 4.78 26.76 69.61
CA GLY A 11 4.48 25.34 69.81
C GLY A 11 3.01 25.17 70.29
N ALA A 12 2.38 23.98 70.10
CA ALA A 12 1.02 23.61 70.58
C ALA A 12 -0.18 24.42 70.00
N THR A 13 -1.48 24.09 70.17
CA THR A 13 -2.31 22.86 70.09
C THR A 13 -3.80 23.26 70.12
N GLY A 14 -4.73 22.43 69.61
CA GLY A 14 -6.20 22.58 69.76
C GLY A 14 -6.89 23.18 68.51
N ASP A 15 -7.98 22.68 67.90
CA ASP A 15 -9.07 21.71 68.21
C ASP A 15 -10.46 22.33 68.54
N LEU A 16 -11.52 21.71 68.00
CA LEU A 16 -12.97 22.02 68.10
C LEU A 16 -13.46 23.39 67.53
N GLY A 17 -14.69 23.55 67.02
CA GLY A 17 -15.70 22.54 66.65
C GLY A 17 -17.14 23.09 66.45
N GLY A 18 -17.70 23.01 65.23
CA GLY A 18 -19.13 23.25 64.91
C GLY A 18 -19.60 24.72 64.81
N ARG A 19 -20.88 25.04 64.49
CA ARG A 19 -21.99 24.26 63.88
C ARG A 19 -23.16 25.19 63.43
N VAL A 20 -23.88 24.81 62.35
CA VAL A 20 -25.32 25.11 62.05
C VAL A 20 -25.80 26.55 61.71
N ALA A 21 -26.28 26.73 60.45
CA ALA A 21 -27.49 27.42 59.92
C ALA A 21 -27.91 28.87 60.40
N ASP A 22 -28.86 29.61 59.79
CA ASP A 22 -29.84 29.39 58.70
C ASP A 22 -30.24 30.74 58.00
N LEU A 23 -31.28 30.72 57.13
CA LEU A 23 -32.20 31.81 56.74
C LEU A 23 -31.86 32.79 55.59
N ARG A 24 -31.87 32.23 54.37
CA ARG A 24 -32.86 32.53 53.30
C ARG A 24 -33.38 33.98 53.07
N ARG A 25 -33.16 34.42 51.80
CA ARG A 25 -34.09 35.11 50.84
C ARG A 25 -34.12 36.65 50.67
N ARG A 26 -33.60 37.04 49.48
CA ARG A 26 -34.20 37.94 48.45
C ARG A 26 -34.06 39.48 48.68
N ARG A 27 -34.02 40.34 47.63
CA ARG A 27 -34.51 40.18 46.24
C ARG A 27 -33.79 41.07 45.17
N ARG A 28 -33.37 40.46 44.05
CA ARG A 28 -33.28 40.96 42.65
C ARG A 28 -32.82 42.41 42.33
N ARG A 29 -31.71 42.52 41.60
CA ARG A 29 -31.56 42.93 40.17
C ARG A 29 -30.09 42.65 39.78
N SER A 30 -29.63 42.45 38.55
CA SER A 30 -30.21 42.13 37.23
C SER A 30 -29.03 42.22 36.25
N GLY A 31 -28.37 41.11 35.94
CA GLY A 31 -27.23 41.06 35.01
C GLY A 31 -27.16 39.69 34.38
N ARG A 32 -27.42 39.59 33.07
CA ARG A 32 -27.58 38.34 32.34
C ARG A 32 -26.55 38.29 31.21
N THR A 33 -25.38 37.76 31.51
CA THR A 33 -24.42 37.31 30.49
C THR A 33 -24.62 35.82 30.23
N SER A 34 -24.57 35.43 28.97
CA SER A 34 -24.91 34.08 28.50
C SER A 34 -23.73 33.12 28.61
N MET A 35 -24.00 31.84 28.85
CA MET A 35 -23.11 30.79 28.36
C MET A 35 -23.00 30.98 26.83
N GLY A 36 -21.77 31.03 26.31
CA GLY A 36 -21.57 31.05 24.86
C GLY A 36 -22.03 29.72 24.28
N ALA A 37 -23.01 29.76 23.37
CA ALA A 37 -23.30 28.60 22.55
C ALA A 37 -22.11 28.35 21.62
N THR A 38 -21.69 27.10 21.47
CA THR A 38 -20.79 26.70 20.39
C THR A 38 -21.48 26.97 19.05
N ASP A 39 -20.78 27.64 18.14
CA ASP A 39 -21.29 28.01 16.83
C ASP A 39 -21.55 26.75 15.97
N PRO A 40 -22.80 26.47 15.54
CA PRO A 40 -23.10 25.29 14.73
C PRO A 40 -22.65 25.39 13.26
N SER A 41 -22.01 26.48 12.83
CA SER A 41 -21.73 26.77 11.42
C SER A 41 -20.36 26.33 10.89
N GLN A 42 -19.53 25.66 11.69
CA GLN A 42 -18.27 25.11 11.19
C GLN A 42 -18.51 23.97 10.18
N PRO A 43 -17.87 23.98 8.99
CA PRO A 43 -18.07 22.95 7.99
C PRO A 43 -17.35 21.66 8.40
N LEU A 44 -18.12 20.57 8.52
CA LEU A 44 -17.60 19.22 8.72
C LEU A 44 -16.60 18.85 7.61
N GLY A 45 -15.33 18.67 8.00
CA GLY A 45 -14.30 18.01 7.21
C GLY A 45 -14.52 16.50 7.16
N ALA A 46 -13.63 15.80 6.45
CA ALA A 46 -13.78 14.39 6.09
C ALA A 46 -12.35 13.79 5.85
N LEU A 47 -11.88 12.56 6.17
CA LEU A 47 -12.27 11.26 6.76
C LEU A 47 -11.03 10.25 6.82
N MET A 48 -10.20 10.16 7.87
CA MET A 48 -9.49 8.89 8.25
C MET A 48 -8.81 8.96 9.64
N CYS A 49 -7.88 8.06 10.00
CA CYS A 49 -7.14 8.12 11.28
C CYS A 49 -5.64 8.49 11.15
N GLY A 50 -5.13 9.24 12.13
CA GLY A 50 -3.71 9.58 12.29
C GLY A 50 -3.38 10.04 13.72
N PHE A 51 -2.14 9.80 14.18
CA PHE A 51 -1.73 10.13 15.55
C PHE A 51 -0.31 10.65 15.68
N VAL A 52 -0.05 11.33 16.80
CA VAL A 52 1.27 11.75 17.29
C VAL A 52 1.38 11.40 18.78
N VAL A 53 2.50 10.79 19.18
CA VAL A 53 2.85 10.52 20.58
C VAL A 53 4.17 11.19 20.90
N CYS A 54 4.26 11.94 22.00
CA CYS A 54 5.55 12.32 22.58
C CYS A 54 5.72 11.72 23.97
N ALA A 55 6.93 11.25 24.27
CA ALA A 55 7.26 10.52 25.47
C ALA A 55 8.68 10.88 25.95
N GLY A 56 8.81 11.35 27.19
CA GLY A 56 10.09 11.80 27.73
C GLY A 56 9.93 12.53 29.06
N ASP A 57 10.98 13.23 29.50
CA ASP A 57 10.92 14.09 30.68
C ASP A 57 9.98 15.30 30.42
N PRO A 58 8.94 15.55 31.24
CA PRO A 58 8.07 16.72 31.12
C PRO A 58 8.81 18.07 31.26
N ALA A 59 9.99 18.09 31.90
CA ALA A 59 10.83 19.27 32.05
C ALA A 59 11.80 19.49 30.87
N ALA A 60 11.98 18.50 29.98
CA ALA A 60 12.78 18.68 28.78
C ALA A 60 12.01 19.55 27.75
N PRO A 61 12.66 20.50 27.05
CA PRO A 61 12.03 21.22 25.95
C PRO A 61 11.72 20.20 24.84
N PRO A 62 10.44 20.02 24.45
CA PRO A 62 10.00 18.80 23.74
C PRO A 62 10.53 18.66 22.30
N GLY A 63 11.27 19.63 21.78
CA GLY A 63 11.83 19.62 20.42
C GLY A 63 10.83 19.91 19.30
N GLY A 64 9.54 19.96 19.61
CA GLY A 64 8.44 20.34 18.73
C GLY A 64 7.14 20.51 19.52
N ASP A 65 6.11 21.08 18.90
CA ASP A 65 4.79 21.21 19.50
C ASP A 65 3.83 20.13 19.00
N LEU A 66 3.21 19.39 19.92
CA LEU A 66 2.39 18.22 19.57
C LEU A 66 1.10 18.64 18.83
N PRO A 67 0.28 19.60 19.31
CA PRO A 67 -0.81 20.20 18.52
C PRO A 67 -0.40 20.63 17.11
N ALA A 68 0.65 21.43 16.94
CA ALA A 68 1.07 21.87 15.60
C ALA A 68 1.47 20.71 14.67
N LEU A 69 2.16 19.68 15.19
CA LEU A 69 2.49 18.47 14.43
C LEU A 69 1.26 17.59 14.14
N LEU A 70 0.24 17.60 15.01
CA LEU A 70 -1.01 16.87 14.83
C LEU A 70 -1.89 17.47 13.73
N GLU A 71 -1.88 18.80 13.55
CA GLU A 71 -2.59 19.45 12.44
C GLU A 71 -1.99 19.13 11.06
N LEU A 72 -0.73 18.70 10.98
CA LEU A 72 -0.13 18.13 9.76
C LEU A 72 -0.74 16.77 9.38
N LEU A 73 -1.63 16.22 10.22
CA LEU A 73 -2.44 15.03 9.97
C LEU A 73 -3.93 15.38 9.78
N ASP A 74 -4.31 16.63 9.52
CA ASP A 74 -5.72 16.99 9.26
C ASP A 74 -6.27 16.34 7.98
N HIS A 75 -5.46 16.21 6.93
CA HIS A 75 -5.83 15.37 5.76
C HIS A 75 -6.01 13.92 6.16
N ARG A 76 -5.34 13.45 7.23
CA ARG A 76 -5.56 12.09 7.71
C ARG A 76 -6.86 11.94 8.47
N GLY A 77 -7.34 12.90 9.27
CA GLY A 77 -8.46 12.62 10.19
C GLY A 77 -9.17 13.81 10.86
N PRO A 78 -10.10 14.47 10.15
CA PRO A 78 -10.73 15.71 10.63
C PRO A 78 -12.13 15.54 11.27
N ASP A 79 -12.67 14.33 11.44
CA ASP A 79 -13.99 14.14 12.09
C ASP A 79 -13.94 14.58 13.57
N GLU A 80 -12.81 14.34 14.22
CA GLU A 80 -12.57 14.64 15.63
C GLU A 80 -11.06 14.82 15.86
N THR A 81 -10.67 15.83 16.64
CA THR A 81 -9.28 16.07 17.05
C THR A 81 -9.20 16.08 18.58
N ALA A 82 -8.31 15.27 19.14
CA ALA A 82 -8.09 15.20 20.59
C ALA A 82 -6.60 15.16 20.94
N CYS A 83 -6.21 15.77 22.05
CA CYS A 83 -4.81 15.90 22.46
C CYS A 83 -4.67 15.92 23.98
N ASP A 84 -3.74 15.14 24.52
CA ASP A 84 -3.36 15.19 25.93
C ASP A 84 -2.78 16.57 26.30
N PRO A 85 -3.15 17.13 27.47
CA PRO A 85 -2.63 18.42 27.92
C PRO A 85 -1.11 18.38 28.15
N PRO A 86 -0.43 19.55 28.13
CA PRO A 86 1.00 19.66 28.43
C PRO A 86 1.32 19.20 29.86
N GLY A 87 2.61 18.93 30.12
CA GLY A 87 3.12 18.53 31.45
C GLY A 87 3.01 17.03 31.79
N ARG A 88 2.48 16.19 30.89
CA ARG A 88 2.47 14.72 31.04
C ARG A 88 3.75 14.09 30.45
N ARG A 89 4.24 13.01 31.09
CA ARG A 89 5.42 12.22 30.65
C ARG A 89 5.22 11.53 29.31
N VAL A 90 3.99 11.09 29.06
CA VAL A 90 3.49 10.62 27.77
C VAL A 90 2.29 11.47 27.41
N ARG A 91 2.27 12.00 26.19
CA ARG A 91 1.14 12.71 25.60
C ARG A 91 0.77 12.06 24.29
N MET A 92 -0.52 11.79 24.11
CA MET A 92 -1.10 11.27 22.87
C MET A 92 -1.98 12.35 22.22
N GLY A 93 -1.84 12.51 20.90
CA GLY A 93 -2.72 13.31 20.06
C GLY A 93 -3.26 12.47 18.91
N PHE A 94 -4.51 12.70 18.54
CA PHE A 94 -5.25 11.91 17.57
C PHE A 94 -6.14 12.78 16.66
N LYS A 95 -6.14 12.42 15.38
CA LYS A 95 -6.98 12.92 14.28
C LYS A 95 -7.80 11.71 13.81
N ARG A 96 -9.13 11.76 13.91
CA ARG A 96 -10.03 10.60 13.78
C ARG A 96 -10.88 10.60 12.52
N LEU A 97 -11.30 9.37 12.17
CA LEU A 97 -12.50 9.08 11.40
C LEU A 97 -13.39 8.11 12.15
N ALA A 98 -14.67 8.40 12.07
CA ALA A 98 -15.75 7.53 12.43
C ALA A 98 -16.03 6.48 11.32
N ILE A 99 -15.31 5.34 11.31
CA ILE A 99 -15.67 4.16 10.46
C ILE A 99 -16.59 3.21 11.21
N ILE A 100 -16.12 2.66 12.33
CA ILE A 100 -16.86 1.77 13.23
C ILE A 100 -17.07 2.52 14.55
N ASP A 101 -18.25 2.33 15.13
CA ASP A 101 -18.66 2.92 16.41
C ASP A 101 -18.42 4.44 16.43
N THR A 102 -19.00 5.06 15.41
CA THR A 102 -18.85 6.48 15.04
C THR A 102 -18.99 7.43 16.23
N ALA A 103 -19.95 7.16 17.11
CA ALA A 103 -20.27 7.96 18.30
C ALA A 103 -19.68 7.46 19.63
N GLY A 104 -18.87 6.39 19.65
CA GLY A 104 -18.37 5.77 20.88
C GLY A 104 -16.85 5.61 20.97
N SER A 105 -16.19 5.22 19.87
CA SER A 105 -14.77 4.85 19.87
C SER A 105 -13.82 6.03 19.67
N HIS A 106 -13.96 7.03 20.54
CA HIS A 106 -13.08 8.21 20.66
C HIS A 106 -11.64 7.81 21.02
N GLN A 107 -10.65 8.59 20.54
CA GLN A 107 -9.23 8.36 20.82
C GLN A 107 -8.49 9.68 21.14
N PRO A 108 -7.45 9.70 22.00
CA PRO A 108 -6.79 8.57 22.67
C PRO A 108 -7.70 7.83 23.67
N MET A 109 -7.94 6.54 23.42
CA MET A 109 -8.88 5.75 24.21
C MET A 109 -8.21 5.34 25.52
N ARG A 110 -8.98 5.30 26.62
CA ARG A 110 -8.48 4.95 27.95
C ARG A 110 -9.33 3.83 28.55
N SER A 111 -8.69 2.92 29.30
CA SER A 111 -9.41 1.89 30.05
C SER A 111 -10.27 2.54 31.16
N GLY A 112 -11.32 1.85 31.62
CA GLY A 112 -12.25 2.39 32.63
C GLY A 112 -11.61 2.71 34.00
N ASP A 113 -10.41 2.19 34.28
CA ASP A 113 -9.58 2.50 35.44
C ASP A 113 -8.50 3.57 35.17
N GLY A 114 -8.41 4.08 33.93
CA GLY A 114 -7.45 5.08 33.48
C GLY A 114 -6.00 4.59 33.33
N LYS A 115 -5.69 3.33 33.68
CA LYS A 115 -4.32 2.78 33.72
C LYS A 115 -3.69 2.62 32.34
N LEU A 116 -4.48 2.19 31.36
CA LEU A 116 -4.03 1.99 29.99
C LEU A 116 -4.60 3.09 29.08
N ALA A 117 -3.83 3.50 28.09
CA ALA A 117 -4.27 4.38 27.01
C ALA A 117 -3.76 3.88 25.65
N ILE A 118 -4.50 4.13 24.57
CA ILE A 118 -4.10 3.74 23.21
C ILE A 118 -4.38 4.86 22.20
N VAL A 119 -3.47 5.01 21.25
CA VAL A 119 -3.75 5.59 19.92
C VAL A 119 -3.50 4.56 18.84
N PHE A 120 -4.38 4.49 17.85
CA PHE A 120 -4.47 3.42 16.88
C PHE A 120 -5.05 3.92 15.55
N ASN A 121 -4.26 3.81 14.48
CA ASN A 121 -4.63 4.07 13.10
C ASN A 121 -4.73 2.72 12.38
N GLY A 122 -5.95 2.33 11.98
CA GLY A 122 -6.20 1.03 11.34
C GLY A 122 -7.61 0.49 11.61
N GLU A 123 -7.76 -0.80 11.35
CA GLU A 123 -8.99 -1.58 11.51
C GLU A 123 -8.60 -3.04 11.85
N ILE A 124 -9.19 -3.61 12.90
CA ILE A 124 -9.04 -5.02 13.28
C ILE A 124 -10.28 -5.80 12.84
N TYR A 125 -10.26 -6.32 11.61
CA TYR A 125 -11.42 -6.98 11.00
C TYR A 125 -12.01 -8.14 11.82
N ASN A 126 -11.23 -8.82 12.69
CA ASN A 126 -11.72 -9.89 13.59
C ASN A 126 -12.09 -9.42 15.02
N TYR A 127 -12.34 -8.13 15.24
CA TYR A 127 -12.61 -7.57 16.57
C TYR A 127 -13.86 -8.15 17.26
N LEU A 128 -14.88 -8.57 16.51
CA LEU A 128 -16.09 -9.20 17.08
C LEU A 128 -15.76 -10.58 17.66
N GLU A 129 -15.02 -11.39 16.91
CA GLU A 129 -14.58 -12.72 17.35
C GLU A 129 -13.63 -12.65 18.56
N LEU A 130 -12.72 -11.66 18.57
CA LEU A 130 -11.82 -11.40 19.70
C LEU A 130 -12.55 -10.82 20.92
N ARG A 131 -13.58 -10.01 20.72
CA ARG A 131 -14.46 -9.51 21.80
C ARG A 131 -15.19 -10.66 22.48
N ASP A 132 -15.80 -11.56 21.70
CA ASP A 132 -16.48 -12.76 22.22
C ASP A 132 -15.53 -13.73 22.92
N GLU A 133 -14.25 -13.78 22.51
CA GLU A 133 -13.19 -14.50 23.22
C GLU A 133 -12.86 -13.84 24.56
N LEU A 134 -12.58 -12.54 24.59
CA LEU A 134 -12.23 -11.80 25.81
C LEU A 134 -13.37 -11.80 26.85
N VAL A 135 -14.63 -11.64 26.42
CA VAL A 135 -15.81 -11.77 27.29
C VAL A 135 -15.85 -13.16 27.95
N ARG A 136 -15.56 -14.22 27.19
CA ARG A 136 -15.60 -15.62 27.64
C ARG A 136 -14.45 -16.00 28.57
N GLU A 137 -13.24 -15.50 28.29
CA GLU A 137 -12.03 -15.81 29.06
C GLU A 137 -11.89 -14.98 30.34
N THR A 138 -12.36 -13.71 30.32
CA THR A 138 -12.08 -12.74 31.41
C THR A 138 -13.31 -12.12 32.06
N GLY A 139 -14.50 -12.28 31.47
CA GLY A 139 -15.69 -11.55 31.90
C GLY A 139 -15.66 -10.05 31.56
N ALA A 140 -14.80 -9.63 30.62
CA ALA A 140 -14.65 -8.23 30.23
C ALA A 140 -15.97 -7.57 29.82
N VAL A 141 -16.22 -6.37 30.34
CA VAL A 141 -17.32 -5.50 29.94
C VAL A 141 -16.76 -4.36 29.10
N PHE A 142 -17.30 -4.21 27.89
CA PHE A 142 -16.87 -3.21 26.91
C PHE A 142 -17.80 -1.99 26.95
N ALA A 143 -17.23 -0.79 26.96
CA ALA A 143 -17.96 0.48 26.98
C ALA A 143 -18.29 0.99 25.57
N THR A 144 -17.54 0.56 24.55
CA THR A 144 -17.65 0.97 23.15
C THR A 144 -18.09 -0.20 22.28
N ARG A 145 -18.45 0.04 21.01
CA ARG A 145 -18.74 -1.01 20.02
C ARG A 145 -17.62 -1.21 18.99
N GLY A 146 -16.55 -0.42 19.05
CA GLY A 146 -15.44 -0.48 18.11
C GLY A 146 -14.42 -1.58 18.41
N ASP A 147 -13.42 -1.62 17.54
CA ASP A 147 -12.28 -2.54 17.56
C ASP A 147 -11.15 -2.04 18.48
N THR A 148 -10.99 -0.73 18.62
CA THR A 148 -9.95 -0.06 19.43
C THR A 148 -9.95 -0.56 20.88
N GLU A 149 -11.15 -0.72 21.48
CA GLU A 149 -11.27 -1.23 22.85
C GLU A 149 -10.91 -2.73 22.94
N VAL A 150 -11.10 -3.49 21.86
CA VAL A 150 -10.72 -4.91 21.76
C VAL A 150 -9.20 -5.05 21.70
N VAL A 151 -8.48 -4.13 21.05
CA VAL A 151 -7.01 -4.06 21.12
C VAL A 151 -6.55 -3.73 22.55
N LEU A 152 -7.20 -2.77 23.21
CA LEU A 152 -6.83 -2.35 24.58
C LEU A 152 -7.10 -3.44 25.63
N ALA A 153 -8.23 -4.13 25.53
CA ALA A 153 -8.57 -5.29 26.37
C ALA A 153 -7.70 -6.52 26.03
N GLY A 154 -7.40 -6.75 24.75
CA GLY A 154 -6.49 -7.79 24.29
C GLY A 154 -5.07 -7.61 24.82
N TYR A 155 -4.52 -6.39 24.79
CA TYR A 155 -3.24 -6.07 25.41
C TYR A 155 -3.27 -6.25 26.93
N ARG A 156 -4.37 -5.90 27.60
CA ARG A 156 -4.53 -6.11 29.05
C ARG A 156 -4.47 -7.59 29.46
N HIS A 157 -4.95 -8.50 28.61
CA HIS A 157 -5.05 -9.93 28.90
C HIS A 157 -3.85 -10.74 28.37
N TRP A 158 -3.45 -10.51 27.12
CA TRP A 158 -2.36 -11.23 26.46
C TRP A 158 -1.02 -10.46 26.41
N GLY A 159 -0.97 -9.23 26.92
CA GLY A 159 0.24 -8.40 26.87
C GLY A 159 0.68 -8.11 25.43
N PRO A 160 2.01 -8.06 25.16
CA PRO A 160 2.56 -7.90 23.83
C PRO A 160 2.09 -8.94 22.80
N ASP A 161 1.71 -10.16 23.23
CA ASP A 161 1.31 -11.25 22.33
C ASP A 161 -0.04 -11.02 21.63
N VAL A 162 -0.77 -9.96 22.02
CA VAL A 162 -1.98 -9.50 21.33
C VAL A 162 -1.80 -9.42 19.80
N VAL A 163 -0.62 -9.04 19.32
CA VAL A 163 -0.30 -8.92 17.87
C VAL A 163 -0.45 -10.24 17.10
N HIS A 164 -0.36 -11.40 17.77
CA HIS A 164 -0.57 -12.70 17.15
C HIS A 164 -2.04 -13.08 16.98
N ARG A 165 -2.96 -12.37 17.66
CA ARG A 165 -4.42 -12.57 17.62
C ARG A 165 -5.13 -11.70 16.56
N LEU A 166 -4.53 -10.55 16.21
CA LEU A 166 -5.13 -9.56 15.31
C LEU A 166 -5.12 -10.03 13.84
N ARG A 167 -6.27 -9.94 13.15
CA ARG A 167 -6.39 -9.86 11.69
C ARG A 167 -6.84 -8.44 11.37
N GLY A 168 -5.93 -7.63 10.82
CA GLY A 168 -6.18 -6.21 10.61
C GLY A 168 -5.01 -5.53 9.92
N MET A 169 -5.25 -4.29 9.48
CA MET A 169 -4.20 -3.33 9.15
C MET A 169 -4.11 -2.33 10.30
N PHE A 170 -2.91 -2.05 10.82
CA PHE A 170 -2.77 -1.32 12.07
C PHE A 170 -1.38 -0.73 12.30
N ALA A 171 -1.37 0.48 12.84
CA ALA A 171 -0.29 1.03 13.62
C ALA A 171 -0.89 1.52 14.95
N PHE A 172 -0.35 1.10 16.09
CA PHE A 172 -0.82 1.58 17.39
C PHE A 172 0.30 1.74 18.41
N VAL A 173 0.03 2.56 19.42
CA VAL A 173 0.84 2.74 20.62
C VAL A 173 -0.06 2.66 21.84
N VAL A 174 0.13 1.63 22.67
CA VAL A 174 -0.43 1.53 24.02
C VAL A 174 0.55 2.13 25.01
N HIS A 175 0.04 2.86 26.00
CA HIS A 175 0.75 3.31 27.19
C HIS A 175 0.18 2.63 28.42
N ASP A 176 1.03 1.95 29.17
CA ASP A 176 0.74 1.38 30.47
C ASP A 176 1.35 2.30 31.56
N ALA A 177 0.48 3.03 32.24
CA ALA A 177 0.87 3.98 33.27
C ALA A 177 1.19 3.33 34.63
N GLU A 178 0.90 2.04 34.82
CA GLU A 178 1.24 1.29 36.03
C GLU A 178 2.62 0.62 35.89
N ALA A 179 2.97 0.17 34.68
CA ALA A 179 4.29 -0.41 34.37
C ALA A 179 5.36 0.63 33.95
N ASP A 180 4.98 1.88 33.65
CA ASP A 180 5.83 2.88 32.96
C ASP A 180 6.36 2.37 31.61
N LEU A 181 5.46 1.81 30.79
CA LEU A 181 5.79 1.21 29.50
C LEU A 181 4.95 1.75 28.35
N LEU A 182 5.57 1.74 27.18
CA LEU A 182 4.96 1.93 25.87
C LEU A 182 5.09 0.63 25.08
N PHE A 183 3.99 0.18 24.50
CA PHE A 183 3.97 -0.93 23.55
C PHE A 183 3.50 -0.40 22.18
N ALA A 184 4.39 -0.45 21.18
CA ALA A 184 4.09 -0.04 19.81
C ALA A 184 4.10 -1.25 18.88
N ALA A 185 3.17 -1.31 17.93
CA ALA A 185 3.12 -2.37 16.93
C ALA A 185 2.65 -1.85 15.57
N ARG A 186 3.14 -2.49 14.50
CA ARG A 186 2.72 -2.26 13.11
C ARG A 186 2.36 -3.60 12.45
N ASP A 187 1.34 -3.59 11.60
CA ASP A 187 0.71 -4.78 11.03
C ASP A 187 1.66 -5.68 10.20
N PRO A 188 1.29 -6.97 9.97
CA PRO A 188 2.13 -7.96 9.30
C PRO A 188 2.79 -7.51 7.99
N PHE A 189 2.07 -6.77 7.16
CA PHE A 189 2.52 -6.41 5.82
C PHE A 189 3.04 -4.97 5.73
N GLY A 190 2.61 -4.08 6.62
CA GLY A 190 3.02 -2.67 6.71
C GLY A 190 2.00 -1.69 6.16
N ILE A 191 0.73 -2.10 6.10
CA ILE A 191 -0.35 -1.40 5.43
C ILE A 191 -0.58 -0.02 6.06
N LYS A 192 -0.65 0.05 7.40
CA LYS A 192 -0.70 1.34 8.10
C LYS A 192 0.71 1.81 8.49
N PRO A 193 0.98 3.13 8.43
CA PRO A 193 2.31 3.69 8.64
C PRO A 193 2.61 4.00 10.11
N LEU A 194 3.90 3.90 10.48
CA LEU A 194 4.42 4.32 11.78
C LEU A 194 5.89 4.75 11.63
N TYR A 195 6.23 5.92 12.17
CA TYR A 195 7.59 6.47 12.20
C TYR A 195 7.96 6.90 13.62
N TRP A 196 9.26 6.99 13.90
CA TRP A 196 9.75 7.55 15.16
C TRP A 196 11.07 8.34 14.99
N THR A 197 11.34 9.23 15.95
CA THR A 197 12.61 9.96 16.11
C THR A 197 12.82 10.34 17.58
N ARG A 198 14.05 10.69 17.98
CA ARG A 198 14.36 11.22 19.32
C ARG A 198 14.95 12.61 19.22
N ARG A 199 14.30 13.59 19.85
CA ARG A 199 14.62 15.04 19.80
C ARG A 199 14.57 15.64 21.21
N GLY A 200 15.61 16.38 21.61
CA GLY A 200 15.64 17.05 22.93
C GLY A 200 15.61 16.11 24.15
N GLY A 201 15.83 14.79 23.96
CA GLY A 201 15.60 13.77 24.98
C GLY A 201 14.18 13.16 24.96
N THR A 202 13.26 13.75 24.20
CA THR A 202 11.90 13.24 23.97
C THR A 202 11.89 12.27 22.79
N LEU A 203 11.29 11.09 22.96
CA LEU A 203 10.90 10.21 21.86
C LEU A 203 9.59 10.72 21.25
N TRP A 204 9.53 10.75 19.93
CA TRP A 204 8.33 11.05 19.14
C TRP A 204 7.98 9.86 18.26
N LEU A 205 6.69 9.50 18.21
CA LEU A 205 6.13 8.56 17.24
C LEU A 205 4.97 9.22 16.50
N ALA A 206 4.80 8.94 15.21
CA ALA A 206 3.68 9.48 14.43
C ALA A 206 3.26 8.54 13.30
N SER A 207 2.01 8.67 12.84
CA SER A 207 1.52 7.94 11.66
C SER A 207 2.24 8.37 10.37
N GLU A 208 2.53 9.66 10.19
CA GLU A 208 3.27 10.17 9.02
C GLU A 208 4.53 10.89 9.48
N LYS A 209 5.61 10.75 8.69
CA LYS A 209 6.92 11.33 9.00
C LYS A 209 6.82 12.85 9.19
N LYS A 210 6.00 13.53 8.38
CA LYS A 210 5.78 14.98 8.44
C LYS A 210 5.33 15.50 9.81
N ALA A 211 4.69 14.65 10.62
CA ALA A 211 4.27 14.97 11.99
C ALA A 211 5.34 14.64 13.07
N LEU A 212 6.62 14.59 12.68
CA LEU A 212 7.77 14.46 13.59
C LEU A 212 8.63 15.74 13.59
N PRO A 213 9.24 16.12 14.73
CA PRO A 213 10.02 17.35 14.83
C PRO A 213 11.43 17.28 14.22
N GLY A 214 11.87 18.42 13.68
CA GLY A 214 13.21 18.60 13.12
C GLY A 214 13.38 17.91 11.77
N LEU A 215 12.43 18.11 10.85
CA LEU A 215 12.63 17.80 9.44
C LEU A 215 13.25 19.02 8.76
N ASP A 216 14.50 18.88 8.32
CA ASP A 216 15.28 19.95 7.72
C ASP A 216 16.12 19.41 6.53
N ARG A 217 16.52 20.31 5.63
CA ARG A 217 17.26 19.94 4.42
C ARG A 217 18.67 19.41 4.72
N GLU A 218 19.29 19.86 5.82
CA GLU A 218 20.63 19.44 6.24
C GLU A 218 20.66 17.96 6.67
N ARG A 219 19.51 17.43 7.12
CA ARG A 219 19.35 16.02 7.50
C ARG A 219 19.06 15.08 6.35
N VAL A 220 18.95 15.54 5.11
CA VAL A 220 18.80 14.63 3.98
C VAL A 220 20.00 13.67 3.95
N GLU A 221 19.73 12.37 3.83
CA GLU A 221 20.73 11.31 3.88
C GLU A 221 21.15 10.88 2.45
N PRO A 222 22.37 11.20 1.99
CA PRO A 222 22.86 10.79 0.67
C PRO A 222 22.78 9.29 0.40
N ASP A 223 22.97 8.45 1.42
CA ASP A 223 23.00 7.00 1.24
C ASP A 223 21.57 6.44 1.04
N ALA A 224 20.57 7.01 1.72
CA ALA A 224 19.15 6.72 1.48
C ALA A 224 18.67 7.31 0.13
N LEU A 225 19.20 8.46 -0.30
CA LEU A 225 18.99 9.00 -1.65
C LEU A 225 19.56 8.06 -2.73
N ALA A 226 20.72 7.46 -2.49
CA ALA A 226 21.29 6.49 -3.41
C ALA A 226 20.45 5.20 -3.52
N HIS A 227 19.76 4.79 -2.45
CA HIS A 227 18.76 3.73 -2.53
C HIS A 227 17.51 4.19 -3.32
N TYR A 228 16.98 5.39 -3.04
CA TYR A 228 15.86 5.97 -3.81
C TYR A 228 16.16 6.04 -5.32
N ALA A 229 17.35 6.46 -5.72
CA ALA A 229 17.77 6.52 -7.12
C ALA A 229 17.78 5.14 -7.81
N THR A 230 17.96 4.04 -7.07
CA THR A 230 17.89 2.68 -7.63
C THR A 230 16.47 2.11 -7.56
N PHE A 231 15.82 2.15 -6.39
CA PHE A 231 14.54 1.48 -6.12
C PHE A 231 13.29 2.31 -6.45
N GLN A 232 13.41 3.63 -6.65
CA GLN A 232 12.32 4.61 -6.76
C GLN A 232 11.60 4.97 -5.43
N TYR A 233 12.01 4.38 -4.30
CA TYR A 233 11.53 4.65 -2.94
C TYR A 233 12.66 4.40 -1.93
N VAL A 234 12.49 4.76 -0.65
CA VAL A 234 13.43 4.40 0.43
C VAL A 234 12.98 3.11 1.14
N PRO A 235 13.75 2.02 1.10
CA PRO A 235 13.44 0.76 1.81
C PRO A 235 13.35 0.93 3.33
N GLU A 236 12.57 0.07 3.99
CA GLU A 236 12.54 0.02 5.46
C GLU A 236 13.86 -0.53 6.02
N PRO A 237 14.32 -0.13 7.22
CA PRO A 237 13.71 0.83 8.17
C PRO A 237 14.07 2.31 7.89
N ALA A 238 14.80 2.60 6.81
CA ALA A 238 15.31 3.93 6.53
C ALA A 238 14.23 4.93 6.11
N THR A 239 14.58 6.22 6.21
CA THR A 239 13.87 7.35 5.59
C THR A 239 14.91 8.24 4.92
N LEU A 240 14.51 9.25 4.13
CA LEU A 240 15.49 10.24 3.63
C LEU A 240 16.02 11.19 4.71
N HIS A 241 15.68 11.04 6.01
CA HIS A 241 16.07 11.99 7.06
C HIS A 241 16.88 11.32 8.17
N ARG A 242 18.10 11.81 8.41
CA ARG A 242 19.01 11.32 9.45
C ARG A 242 18.40 11.42 10.86
N GLY A 243 18.30 10.28 11.53
CA GLY A 243 17.70 10.14 12.86
C GLY A 243 16.17 10.03 12.87
N VAL A 244 15.55 9.80 11.71
CA VAL A 244 14.12 9.50 11.58
C VAL A 244 13.98 8.11 10.95
N HIS A 245 13.26 7.23 11.65
CA HIS A 245 13.18 5.81 11.33
C HIS A 245 11.74 5.41 11.05
N ARG A 246 11.53 4.56 10.04
CA ARG A 246 10.25 3.89 9.82
C ARG A 246 10.19 2.69 10.75
N PHE A 247 9.11 2.56 11.53
CA PHE A 247 8.92 1.40 12.39
C PHE A 247 8.58 0.22 11.48
N GLU A 248 9.43 -0.80 11.45
CA GLU A 248 9.32 -1.90 10.49
C GLU A 248 7.97 -2.63 10.57
N ALA A 249 7.48 -3.02 9.40
CA ALA A 249 6.26 -3.82 9.29
C ALA A 249 6.44 -5.27 9.79
N GLY A 250 5.40 -5.82 10.40
CA GLY A 250 5.42 -7.11 11.09
C GLY A 250 6.26 -7.12 12.38
N CYS A 251 6.50 -5.95 12.98
CA CYS A 251 7.26 -5.79 14.22
C CYS A 251 6.43 -5.15 15.34
N SER A 252 6.87 -5.38 16.58
CA SER A 252 6.39 -4.69 17.78
C SER A 252 7.56 -4.36 18.72
N ALA A 253 7.38 -3.45 19.66
CA ALA A 253 8.40 -3.02 20.61
C ALA A 253 7.76 -2.66 21.96
N LEU A 254 8.36 -3.14 23.05
CA LEU A 254 8.03 -2.77 24.43
C LEU A 254 9.21 -1.99 25.02
N PHE A 255 8.98 -0.76 25.47
CA PHE A 255 10.03 0.18 25.88
C PHE A 255 9.52 1.19 26.91
N ARG A 256 10.43 1.85 27.66
CA ARG A 256 10.05 2.93 28.60
C ARG A 256 9.86 4.27 27.89
N PRO A 257 9.00 5.18 28.38
CA PRO A 257 8.89 6.55 27.87
C PRO A 257 10.25 7.25 27.75
N GLY A 258 10.53 7.78 26.55
CA GLY A 258 11.80 8.44 26.20
C GLY A 258 12.94 7.52 25.74
N ALA A 259 12.84 6.20 25.94
CA ALA A 259 13.81 5.25 25.41
C ALA A 259 13.57 4.98 23.91
N GLU A 260 14.63 4.73 23.14
CA GLU A 260 14.49 4.35 21.73
C GLU A 260 13.85 2.95 21.62
N PRO A 261 12.83 2.76 20.75
CA PRO A 261 12.20 1.48 20.58
C PRO A 261 13.17 0.48 19.94
N ARG A 262 13.07 -0.79 20.33
CA ARG A 262 13.78 -1.90 19.71
C ARG A 262 12.76 -2.83 19.05
N PRO A 263 12.49 -2.70 17.74
CA PRO A 263 11.51 -3.53 17.06
C PRO A 263 11.94 -5.00 17.01
N THR A 264 11.07 -5.88 17.49
CA THR A 264 11.17 -7.34 17.35
C THR A 264 10.16 -7.80 16.32
N ARG A 265 10.59 -8.61 15.34
CA ARG A 265 9.72 -9.08 14.26
C ARG A 265 8.85 -10.25 14.72
N TYR A 266 7.54 -10.03 14.82
CA TYR A 266 6.55 -11.05 15.19
C TYR A 266 5.92 -11.76 13.96
N PHE A 267 6.11 -11.21 12.75
CA PHE A 267 5.61 -11.80 11.51
C PHE A 267 6.62 -11.72 10.35
N ARG A 268 6.71 -12.79 9.55
CA ARG A 268 7.51 -12.90 8.33
C ARG A 268 6.64 -13.39 7.17
N PRO A 269 6.57 -12.69 6.02
CA PRO A 269 5.85 -13.15 4.83
C PRO A 269 6.66 -14.18 4.02
N LEU A 270 7.20 -15.21 4.68
CA LEU A 270 8.01 -16.25 4.02
C LEU A 270 7.13 -17.31 3.37
N PHE A 271 7.41 -17.68 2.12
CA PHE A 271 6.70 -18.77 1.44
C PHE A 271 7.01 -20.12 2.08
N HIS A 272 6.01 -21.00 2.16
CA HIS A 272 6.14 -22.37 2.66
C HIS A 272 5.48 -23.35 1.65
N PRO A 273 6.00 -23.48 0.41
CA PRO A 273 5.35 -24.25 -0.64
C PRO A 273 5.16 -25.71 -0.27
N ARG A 274 4.00 -26.28 -0.62
CA ARG A 274 3.65 -27.68 -0.34
C ARG A 274 3.24 -28.38 -1.63
N ARG A 275 3.50 -29.68 -1.70
CA ARG A 275 2.97 -30.55 -2.76
C ARG A 275 1.44 -30.43 -2.78
N ILE A 276 0.88 -30.27 -3.97
CA ILE A 276 -0.56 -30.20 -4.23
C ILE A 276 -0.99 -31.51 -4.90
N ASP A 277 -1.86 -32.27 -4.25
CA ASP A 277 -2.41 -33.54 -4.76
C ASP A 277 -3.85 -33.40 -5.29
N ASP A 278 -4.52 -32.29 -5.01
CA ASP A 278 -5.86 -31.93 -5.50
C ASP A 278 -5.87 -30.42 -5.85
N GLU A 279 -5.82 -30.08 -7.14
CA GLU A 279 -5.87 -28.69 -7.60
C GLU A 279 -7.23 -28.05 -7.35
N GLN A 280 -8.33 -28.80 -7.49
CA GLN A 280 -9.68 -28.29 -7.25
C GLN A 280 -9.87 -27.91 -5.77
N ARG A 281 -9.23 -28.63 -4.85
CA ARG A 281 -9.16 -28.24 -3.43
C ARG A 281 -8.34 -26.98 -3.22
N LEU A 282 -7.16 -26.87 -3.84
CA LEU A 282 -6.36 -25.65 -3.79
C LEU A 282 -7.19 -24.43 -4.25
N HIS A 283 -7.91 -24.56 -5.36
CA HIS A 283 -8.74 -23.48 -5.88
C HIS A 283 -9.87 -23.10 -4.90
N ARG A 284 -10.55 -24.07 -4.28
CA ARG A 284 -11.55 -23.83 -3.21
C ARG A 284 -10.96 -23.16 -1.96
N GLU A 285 -9.74 -23.54 -1.56
CA GLU A 285 -9.07 -22.94 -0.39
C GLU A 285 -8.67 -21.47 -0.64
N ILE A 286 -8.21 -21.13 -1.85
CA ILE A 286 -7.96 -19.74 -2.28
C ILE A 286 -9.27 -18.94 -2.31
N GLU A 287 -10.31 -19.49 -2.93
CA GLU A 287 -11.62 -18.84 -3.07
C GLU A 287 -12.24 -18.54 -1.71
N ALA A 288 -12.28 -19.53 -0.80
CA ALA A 288 -12.83 -19.38 0.53
C ALA A 288 -12.07 -18.35 1.37
N ALA A 289 -10.73 -18.33 1.30
CA ALA A 289 -9.91 -17.35 2.01
C ALA A 289 -10.17 -15.92 1.52
N LEU A 290 -10.27 -15.70 0.21
CA LEU A 290 -10.54 -14.36 -0.34
C LEU A 290 -11.99 -13.92 -0.08
N ARG A 291 -12.96 -14.83 -0.20
CA ARG A 291 -14.38 -14.58 0.11
C ARG A 291 -14.58 -14.25 1.59
N GLU A 292 -13.89 -14.93 2.51
CA GLU A 292 -13.89 -14.56 3.93
C GLU A 292 -13.22 -13.20 4.15
N SER A 293 -12.04 -12.97 3.55
CA SER A 293 -11.31 -11.71 3.72
C SER A 293 -12.14 -10.51 3.27
N VAL A 294 -12.73 -10.55 2.07
CA VAL A 294 -13.60 -9.46 1.58
C VAL A 294 -14.80 -9.25 2.49
N ARG A 295 -15.48 -10.33 2.95
CA ARG A 295 -16.58 -10.24 3.94
C ARG A 295 -16.14 -9.55 5.25
N LEU A 296 -14.92 -9.80 5.71
CA LEU A 296 -14.36 -9.17 6.91
C LEU A 296 -13.98 -7.69 6.65
N HIS A 297 -13.41 -7.36 5.49
CA HIS A 297 -13.05 -5.99 5.11
C HIS A 297 -14.26 -5.09 4.85
N MET A 298 -15.42 -5.68 4.53
CA MET A 298 -16.71 -4.97 4.39
C MET A 298 -17.37 -4.57 5.73
N ARG A 299 -16.80 -4.93 6.89
CA ARG A 299 -17.31 -4.49 8.22
C ARG A 299 -17.11 -2.98 8.41
N SER A 300 -18.21 -2.21 8.45
CA SER A 300 -18.20 -0.74 8.52
C SER A 300 -19.57 -0.22 8.95
N ASP A 301 -19.64 0.85 9.76
CA ASP A 301 -20.90 1.59 10.03
C ASP A 301 -21.16 2.71 8.99
N VAL A 302 -20.26 2.87 8.01
CA VAL A 302 -20.28 3.93 6.97
C VAL A 302 -20.16 3.36 5.54
N PRO A 303 -20.57 4.09 4.49
CA PRO A 303 -20.58 3.57 3.12
C PRO A 303 -19.22 3.10 2.59
N VAL A 304 -19.25 1.96 1.90
CA VAL A 304 -18.09 1.26 1.31
C VAL A 304 -18.23 1.21 -0.21
N GLY A 305 -17.12 1.35 -0.94
CA GLY A 305 -17.03 1.13 -2.38
C GLY A 305 -15.82 0.29 -2.78
N THR A 306 -15.49 0.22 -4.07
CA THR A 306 -14.24 -0.42 -4.55
C THR A 306 -13.53 0.39 -5.63
N LEU A 307 -12.21 0.24 -5.68
CA LEU A 307 -11.40 0.79 -6.77
C LEU A 307 -11.31 -0.28 -7.87
N LEU A 308 -11.94 -0.01 -9.02
CA LEU A 308 -12.06 -0.94 -10.14
C LEU A 308 -11.07 -0.56 -11.25
N SER A 309 -10.36 -1.57 -11.78
CA SER A 309 -9.43 -1.44 -12.91
C SER A 309 -9.68 -2.53 -13.95
N SER A 310 -8.92 -2.52 -15.04
CA SER A 310 -8.95 -3.56 -16.08
C SER A 310 -8.33 -4.92 -15.66
N GLY A 311 -7.86 -5.05 -14.40
CA GLY A 311 -7.18 -6.23 -13.87
C GLY A 311 -8.03 -7.08 -12.91
N ILE A 312 -7.87 -8.41 -13.05
CA ILE A 312 -8.60 -9.46 -12.29
C ILE A 312 -8.70 -9.23 -10.79
N ASP A 313 -7.68 -8.64 -10.17
CA ASP A 313 -7.58 -8.51 -8.72
C ASP A 313 -8.66 -7.56 -8.16
N SER A 314 -8.75 -6.37 -8.75
CA SER A 314 -9.81 -5.39 -8.45
C SER A 314 -11.20 -5.89 -8.83
N THR A 315 -11.31 -6.64 -9.94
CA THR A 315 -12.58 -7.23 -10.39
C THR A 315 -13.05 -8.33 -9.43
N ALA A 316 -12.15 -9.13 -8.88
CA ALA A 316 -12.44 -10.16 -7.88
C ALA A 316 -12.92 -9.57 -6.55
N VAL A 317 -12.21 -8.56 -6.05
CA VAL A 317 -12.60 -7.83 -4.84
C VAL A 317 -13.96 -7.17 -5.01
N THR A 318 -14.22 -6.56 -6.18
CA THR A 318 -15.53 -5.97 -6.52
C THR A 318 -16.64 -7.01 -6.62
N ALA A 319 -16.39 -8.15 -7.28
CA ALA A 319 -17.36 -9.23 -7.41
C ALA A 319 -17.77 -9.80 -6.04
N LEU A 320 -16.79 -10.08 -5.17
CA LEU A 320 -17.03 -10.60 -3.82
C LEU A 320 -17.65 -9.54 -2.88
N ALA A 321 -17.29 -8.26 -3.01
CA ALA A 321 -17.88 -7.19 -2.21
C ALA A 321 -19.36 -6.96 -2.56
N ARG A 322 -19.73 -7.13 -3.85
CA ARG A 322 -21.11 -7.05 -4.34
C ARG A 322 -22.03 -8.13 -3.75
N GLU A 323 -21.48 -9.30 -3.37
CA GLU A 323 -22.23 -10.33 -2.65
C GLU A 323 -22.63 -9.88 -1.23
N VAL A 324 -21.88 -8.95 -0.64
CA VAL A 324 -22.13 -8.41 0.70
C VAL A 324 -23.03 -7.16 0.63
N ASP A 325 -22.80 -6.26 -0.32
CA ASP A 325 -23.73 -5.16 -0.63
C ASP A 325 -23.92 -4.99 -2.15
N PRO A 326 -25.07 -5.39 -2.71
CA PRO A 326 -25.38 -5.22 -4.15
C PRO A 326 -25.46 -3.77 -4.63
N ARG A 327 -25.41 -2.76 -3.73
CA ARG A 327 -25.48 -1.33 -4.04
C ARG A 327 -24.10 -0.67 -4.18
N LEU A 328 -23.03 -1.46 -4.09
CA LEU A 328 -21.63 -1.07 -4.16
C LEU A 328 -21.33 -0.07 -5.30
N LEU A 329 -20.72 1.06 -4.95
CA LEU A 329 -20.19 2.02 -5.92
C LEU A 329 -18.74 1.66 -6.25
N THR A 330 -18.38 1.71 -7.52
CA THR A 330 -17.03 1.44 -8.02
C THR A 330 -16.44 2.67 -8.70
N PHE A 331 -15.11 2.80 -8.65
CA PHE A 331 -14.39 3.99 -9.11
C PHE A 331 -13.20 3.60 -9.99
N THR A 332 -13.05 4.24 -11.14
CA THR A 332 -11.96 3.98 -12.12
C THR A 332 -11.34 5.29 -12.59
N ALA A 333 -10.02 5.32 -12.79
CA ALA A 333 -9.36 6.45 -13.44
C ALA A 333 -9.73 6.54 -14.93
N ARG A 334 -9.81 7.76 -15.46
CA ARG A 334 -10.02 8.03 -16.88
C ARG A 334 -9.05 9.12 -17.31
N PHE A 335 -8.04 8.78 -18.12
CA PHE A 335 -7.25 9.82 -18.77
C PHE A 335 -8.11 10.56 -19.80
N THR A 336 -7.98 11.88 -19.87
CA THR A 336 -8.80 12.76 -20.72
C THR A 336 -8.01 13.45 -21.83
N ASP A 337 -6.68 13.36 -21.82
CA ASP A 337 -5.81 13.89 -22.86
C ASP A 337 -6.04 13.18 -24.22
N PRO A 338 -6.30 13.91 -25.32
CA PRO A 338 -6.60 13.30 -26.61
C PRO A 338 -5.51 12.35 -27.12
N GLY A 339 -5.93 11.16 -27.55
CA GLY A 339 -5.02 10.14 -28.12
C GLY A 339 -4.26 9.28 -27.10
N LEU A 340 -4.48 9.47 -25.78
CA LEU A 340 -3.82 8.70 -24.73
C LEU A 340 -4.78 7.70 -24.05
N TYR A 341 -4.45 6.41 -24.09
CA TYR A 341 -5.06 5.29 -23.34
C TYR A 341 -6.59 5.25 -23.23
N ASP A 342 -7.25 4.60 -24.20
CA ASP A 342 -8.66 4.21 -24.08
C ASP A 342 -8.85 2.96 -23.19
N GLU A 343 -8.57 3.10 -21.90
CA GLU A 343 -8.85 2.05 -20.90
C GLU A 343 -10.31 2.10 -20.40
N LEU A 344 -11.01 3.22 -20.66
CA LEU A 344 -12.38 3.47 -20.20
C LEU A 344 -13.36 2.41 -20.68
N GLU A 345 -13.24 1.99 -21.95
CA GLU A 345 -14.11 0.97 -22.52
C GLU A 345 -14.05 -0.35 -21.73
N VAL A 346 -12.86 -0.74 -21.25
CA VAL A 346 -12.64 -2.00 -20.56
C VAL A 346 -13.17 -1.99 -19.13
N ALA A 347 -12.90 -0.92 -18.37
CA ALA A 347 -13.39 -0.81 -17.00
C ALA A 347 -14.92 -0.61 -16.97
N SER A 348 -15.48 0.14 -17.92
CA SER A 348 -16.94 0.30 -18.07
C SER A 348 -17.61 -1.02 -18.44
N ARG A 349 -17.01 -1.80 -19.37
CA ARG A 349 -17.48 -3.15 -19.72
C ARG A 349 -17.40 -4.11 -18.53
N SER A 350 -16.31 -4.06 -17.75
CA SER A 350 -16.14 -4.86 -16.53
C SER A 350 -17.21 -4.56 -15.48
N ALA A 351 -17.55 -3.28 -15.29
CA ALA A 351 -18.63 -2.85 -14.41
C ALA A 351 -20.02 -3.27 -14.90
N ALA A 352 -20.26 -3.23 -16.22
CA ALA A 352 -21.50 -3.71 -16.84
C ALA A 352 -21.66 -5.23 -16.73
N GLU A 353 -20.60 -6.00 -17.00
CA GLU A 353 -20.57 -7.47 -16.83
C GLU A 353 -20.74 -7.88 -15.35
N LEU A 354 -20.22 -7.07 -14.41
CA LEU A 354 -20.47 -7.24 -12.97
C LEU A 354 -21.82 -6.67 -12.50
N GLY A 355 -22.55 -5.90 -13.31
CA GLY A 355 -23.78 -5.22 -12.91
C GLY A 355 -23.63 -4.32 -11.68
N VAL A 356 -22.62 -3.43 -11.70
CA VAL A 356 -22.31 -2.43 -10.66
C VAL A 356 -22.20 -1.02 -11.24
N VAL A 357 -22.41 0.01 -10.41
CA VAL A 357 -22.25 1.42 -10.84
C VAL A 357 -20.76 1.77 -10.83
N ASN A 358 -20.23 2.29 -11.94
CA ASN A 358 -18.86 2.79 -12.04
C ASN A 358 -18.83 4.30 -12.27
N ILE A 359 -18.04 5.01 -11.47
CA ILE A 359 -17.92 6.47 -11.46
C ILE A 359 -16.50 6.84 -11.91
N PRO A 360 -16.33 7.44 -13.10
CA PRO A 360 -15.01 7.77 -13.63
C PRO A 360 -14.39 8.99 -12.92
N ALA A 361 -13.10 8.88 -12.60
CA ALA A 361 -12.25 9.96 -12.10
C ALA A 361 -11.38 10.51 -13.26
N PRO A 362 -11.68 11.69 -13.83
CA PRO A 362 -10.91 12.26 -14.93
C PRO A 362 -9.49 12.69 -14.49
N VAL A 363 -8.52 12.55 -15.39
CA VAL A 363 -7.12 12.96 -15.20
C VAL A 363 -6.55 13.51 -16.52
N SER A 364 -6.17 14.78 -16.54
CA SER A 364 -5.40 15.39 -17.64
C SER A 364 -3.96 15.72 -17.24
N ALA A 365 -3.09 15.99 -18.21
CA ALA A 365 -1.73 16.47 -17.93
C ALA A 365 -1.70 17.78 -17.08
N GLU A 366 -2.71 18.64 -17.23
CA GLU A 366 -2.84 19.88 -16.47
C GLU A 366 -3.20 19.62 -14.99
N ASP A 367 -4.15 18.71 -14.73
CA ASP A 367 -4.49 18.25 -13.38
C ASP A 367 -3.24 17.70 -12.67
N VAL A 368 -2.41 16.94 -13.40
CA VAL A 368 -1.17 16.36 -12.85
C VAL A 368 -0.14 17.44 -12.51
N MET A 369 0.09 18.43 -13.37
CA MET A 369 1.02 19.53 -13.04
C MET A 369 0.54 20.35 -11.83
N ALA A 370 -0.77 20.53 -11.66
CA ALA A 370 -1.36 21.24 -10.53
C ALA A 370 -1.34 20.45 -9.21
N GLU A 371 -1.54 19.13 -9.25
CA GLU A 371 -1.66 18.27 -8.06
C GLU A 371 -0.35 17.56 -7.67
N LEU A 372 0.59 17.32 -8.60
CA LEU A 372 1.82 16.55 -8.30
C LEU A 372 2.65 17.11 -7.13
N PRO A 373 2.77 18.43 -6.90
CA PRO A 373 3.41 18.95 -5.69
C PRO A 373 2.68 18.51 -4.39
N ARG A 374 1.34 18.56 -4.36
CA ARG A 374 0.54 18.16 -3.18
C ARG A 374 0.60 16.64 -2.95
N ILE A 375 0.47 15.88 -4.03
CA ILE A 375 0.70 14.43 -4.08
C ILE A 375 2.05 14.07 -3.42
N VAL A 376 3.14 14.72 -3.83
CA VAL A 376 4.49 14.45 -3.30
C VAL A 376 4.62 14.82 -1.82
N TRP A 377 3.95 15.87 -1.36
CA TRP A 377 3.90 16.25 0.06
C TRP A 377 3.29 15.15 0.95
N HIS A 378 2.23 14.48 0.47
CA HIS A 378 1.60 13.39 1.24
C HIS A 378 2.53 12.18 1.45
N LEU A 379 3.43 11.87 0.50
CA LEU A 379 4.26 10.65 0.49
C LEU A 379 5.26 10.52 1.65
N ASP A 380 5.56 11.59 2.41
CA ASP A 380 6.61 11.70 3.45
C ASP A 380 8.05 11.58 2.94
N ASP A 381 8.41 10.41 2.39
CA ASP A 381 9.60 10.18 1.58
C ASP A 381 9.13 10.06 0.12
N PRO A 382 9.91 10.49 -0.88
CA PRO A 382 9.48 10.42 -2.26
C PRO A 382 9.35 8.95 -2.71
N VAL A 383 8.26 8.65 -3.40
CA VAL A 383 7.99 7.38 -4.09
C VAL A 383 7.67 7.73 -5.54
N ALA A 384 8.40 7.14 -6.48
CA ALA A 384 8.38 7.53 -7.89
C ALA A 384 7.74 6.49 -8.82
N ASP A 385 6.73 5.75 -8.36
CA ASP A 385 5.81 5.02 -9.26
C ASP A 385 4.78 5.98 -9.88
N PRO A 386 4.76 6.19 -11.21
CA PRO A 386 3.72 6.99 -11.85
C PRO A 386 2.28 6.60 -11.49
N ALA A 387 2.00 5.33 -11.15
CA ALA A 387 0.66 4.87 -10.79
C ALA A 387 0.07 5.52 -9.52
N LEU A 388 0.87 6.26 -8.74
CA LEU A 388 0.36 7.10 -7.64
C LEU A 388 -0.58 8.21 -8.15
N VAL A 389 -0.38 8.69 -9.37
CA VAL A 389 -1.16 9.78 -9.98
C VAL A 389 -2.63 9.39 -10.16
N PRO A 390 -2.99 8.36 -10.95
CA PRO A 390 -4.40 8.00 -11.11
C PRO A 390 -5.05 7.50 -9.81
N LEU A 391 -4.29 6.87 -8.90
CA LEU A 391 -4.82 6.46 -7.60
C LEU A 391 -5.27 7.66 -6.76
N TYR A 392 -4.52 8.75 -6.75
CA TYR A 392 -4.89 10.00 -6.09
C TYR A 392 -6.23 10.54 -6.62
N PHE A 393 -6.38 10.68 -7.94
CA PHE A 393 -7.65 11.17 -8.53
C PHE A 393 -8.83 10.20 -8.32
N VAL A 394 -8.59 8.89 -8.35
CA VAL A 394 -9.61 7.88 -8.02
C VAL A 394 -10.05 7.96 -6.57
N ALA A 395 -9.10 8.12 -5.63
CA ALA A 395 -9.42 8.33 -4.22
C ALA A 395 -10.17 9.66 -3.99
N LYS A 396 -9.74 10.74 -4.68
CA LYS A 396 -10.39 12.05 -4.68
C LYS A 396 -11.87 11.93 -5.04
N LYS A 397 -12.17 11.18 -6.11
CA LYS A 397 -13.53 10.91 -6.57
C LYS A 397 -14.29 10.00 -5.60
N ALA A 398 -13.68 8.92 -5.11
CA ALA A 398 -14.33 8.00 -4.20
C ALA A 398 -14.75 8.66 -2.87
N ALA A 399 -13.91 9.54 -2.31
CA ALA A 399 -14.21 10.31 -1.09
C ALA A 399 -15.44 11.24 -1.20
N GLU A 400 -15.87 11.60 -2.43
CA GLU A 400 -17.12 12.35 -2.65
C GLU A 400 -18.37 11.53 -2.29
N HIS A 401 -18.27 10.20 -2.27
CA HIS A 401 -19.38 9.26 -2.18
C HIS A 401 -19.28 8.26 -1.01
N VAL A 402 -18.07 7.75 -0.72
CA VAL A 402 -17.83 6.67 0.25
C VAL A 402 -16.72 7.04 1.24
N THR A 403 -16.68 6.33 2.36
CA THR A 403 -15.66 6.52 3.41
C THR A 403 -14.53 5.50 3.30
N VAL A 404 -14.88 4.31 2.82
CA VAL A 404 -14.01 3.15 2.72
C VAL A 404 -14.05 2.67 1.27
N ALA A 405 -12.91 2.30 0.71
CA ALA A 405 -12.81 1.61 -0.56
C ALA A 405 -11.99 0.33 -0.40
N LEU A 406 -12.32 -0.75 -1.11
CA LEU A 406 -11.46 -1.92 -1.20
C LEU A 406 -10.66 -1.89 -2.52
N GLY A 407 -9.37 -2.23 -2.44
CA GLY A 407 -8.41 -2.32 -3.54
C GLY A 407 -7.90 -3.74 -3.80
N GLY A 408 -7.02 -3.88 -4.80
CA GLY A 408 -6.50 -5.17 -5.29
C GLY A 408 -5.03 -5.46 -4.94
N GLU A 409 -4.42 -4.62 -4.12
CA GLU A 409 -2.98 -4.64 -3.78
C GLU A 409 -2.58 -5.92 -3.03
N GLY A 410 -1.38 -6.46 -3.30
CA GLY A 410 -0.86 -7.71 -2.70
C GLY A 410 -1.10 -8.96 -3.55
N ALA A 411 -2.06 -8.93 -4.47
CA ALA A 411 -2.40 -10.10 -5.30
C ALA A 411 -1.26 -10.55 -6.22
N ASP A 412 -0.40 -9.62 -6.69
CA ASP A 412 0.75 -9.93 -7.54
C ASP A 412 1.90 -10.58 -6.77
N GLU A 413 2.15 -10.07 -5.57
CA GLU A 413 3.19 -10.49 -4.64
C GLU A 413 2.90 -11.89 -4.11
N PHE A 414 1.63 -12.20 -3.83
CA PHE A 414 1.20 -13.49 -3.30
C PHE A 414 1.12 -14.55 -4.41
N PHE A 415 0.34 -14.28 -5.46
CA PHE A 415 -0.02 -15.27 -6.49
C PHE A 415 0.88 -15.26 -7.74
N GLY A 416 1.98 -14.51 -7.72
CA GLY A 416 2.97 -14.49 -8.80
C GLY A 416 2.41 -13.83 -10.07
N GLY A 417 2.01 -12.57 -9.95
CA GLY A 417 1.29 -11.86 -11.02
C GLY A 417 2.14 -11.05 -12.00
N TYR A 418 3.31 -10.55 -11.59
CA TYR A 418 4.23 -9.82 -12.47
C TYR A 418 4.90 -10.73 -13.51
N THR A 419 5.10 -10.20 -14.71
CA THR A 419 5.74 -10.94 -15.82
C THR A 419 7.22 -11.22 -15.58
N ILE A 420 7.91 -10.39 -14.78
CA ILE A 420 9.33 -10.59 -14.43
C ILE A 420 9.57 -11.92 -13.70
N TYR A 421 8.60 -12.39 -12.90
CA TYR A 421 8.65 -13.68 -12.21
C TYR A 421 8.73 -14.90 -13.15
N ARG A 422 8.44 -14.73 -14.44
CA ARG A 422 8.62 -15.77 -15.48
C ARG A 422 10.06 -15.85 -16.01
N GLU A 423 10.92 -14.86 -15.72
CA GLU A 423 12.30 -14.78 -16.20
C GLU A 423 13.16 -16.01 -15.81
N PRO A 424 13.11 -16.55 -14.57
CA PRO A 424 13.86 -17.77 -14.23
C PRO A 424 13.43 -18.98 -15.07
N LYS A 425 12.15 -19.05 -15.49
CA LYS A 425 11.64 -20.13 -16.34
C LYS A 425 12.06 -19.94 -17.80
N SER A 426 12.14 -18.72 -18.32
CA SER A 426 12.58 -18.45 -19.71
C SER A 426 14.10 -18.50 -19.90
N LEU A 427 14.89 -18.17 -18.87
CA LEU A 427 16.35 -18.28 -18.89
C LEU A 427 16.88 -19.70 -18.63
N ARG A 428 16.01 -20.67 -18.29
CA ARG A 428 16.40 -22.02 -17.83
C ARG A 428 17.39 -22.74 -18.75
N ALA A 429 17.29 -22.54 -20.07
CA ALA A 429 18.20 -23.15 -21.05
C ALA A 429 19.65 -22.61 -20.97
N VAL A 430 19.85 -21.42 -20.41
CA VAL A 430 21.19 -20.81 -20.20
C VAL A 430 21.64 -21.00 -18.74
N THR A 431 20.74 -20.83 -17.77
CA THR A 431 21.11 -20.94 -16.34
C THR A 431 21.46 -22.37 -15.92
N ALA A 432 20.95 -23.39 -16.62
CA ALA A 432 21.29 -24.80 -16.42
C ALA A 432 22.62 -25.22 -17.09
N LEU A 433 23.32 -24.33 -17.79
CA LEU A 433 24.63 -24.64 -18.38
C LEU A 433 25.73 -24.69 -17.31
N PRO A 434 26.76 -25.55 -17.46
CA PRO A 434 27.92 -25.58 -16.58
C PRO A 434 28.63 -24.21 -16.50
N GLY A 435 29.26 -23.91 -15.36
CA GLY A 435 29.91 -22.60 -15.12
C GLY A 435 30.94 -22.21 -16.18
N SER A 436 31.70 -23.17 -16.73
CA SER A 436 32.64 -22.96 -17.85
C SER A 436 31.93 -22.46 -19.12
N ALA A 437 30.76 -23.00 -19.44
CA ALA A 437 29.93 -22.54 -20.55
C ALA A 437 29.26 -21.18 -20.25
N LYS A 438 28.81 -20.93 -19.01
CA LYS A 438 28.35 -19.59 -18.58
C LYS A 438 29.44 -18.54 -18.79
N HIS A 439 30.69 -18.79 -18.34
CA HIS A 439 31.80 -17.86 -18.51
C HIS A 439 32.16 -17.61 -19.99
N LEU A 440 32.06 -18.61 -20.87
CA LEU A 440 32.25 -18.42 -22.30
C LEU A 440 31.15 -17.52 -22.89
N LEU A 441 29.88 -17.80 -22.58
CA LEU A 441 28.75 -16.97 -23.03
C LEU A 441 28.81 -15.54 -22.47
N GLN A 442 29.30 -15.35 -21.25
CA GLN A 442 29.50 -14.04 -20.63
C GLN A 442 30.66 -13.25 -21.27
N ARG A 443 31.71 -13.93 -21.75
CA ARG A 443 32.76 -13.29 -22.59
C ARG A 443 32.23 -12.91 -23.96
N VAL A 444 31.44 -13.78 -24.60
CA VAL A 444 30.78 -13.51 -25.88
C VAL A 444 29.82 -12.32 -25.74
N SER A 445 29.00 -12.26 -24.69
CA SER A 445 28.04 -11.16 -24.51
C SER A 445 28.73 -9.81 -24.28
N ARG A 446 29.85 -9.77 -23.53
CA ARG A 446 30.67 -8.57 -23.36
C ARG A 446 31.38 -8.12 -24.65
N ALA A 447 31.61 -9.03 -25.60
CA ALA A 447 32.20 -8.72 -26.91
C ALA A 447 31.17 -8.30 -27.97
N LEU A 448 29.86 -8.49 -27.72
CA LEU A 448 28.81 -7.99 -28.61
C LEU A 448 28.58 -6.48 -28.38
N PRO A 449 28.43 -5.67 -29.44
CA PRO A 449 27.98 -4.28 -29.32
C PRO A 449 26.64 -4.14 -28.57
N GLU A 450 26.41 -2.94 -28.02
CA GLU A 450 25.11 -2.63 -27.42
C GLU A 450 23.99 -2.61 -28.47
N GLY A 451 22.77 -2.93 -28.04
CA GLY A 451 21.61 -3.08 -28.93
C GLY A 451 21.54 -4.41 -29.71
N VAL A 452 22.60 -5.25 -29.73
CA VAL A 452 22.56 -6.54 -30.43
C VAL A 452 21.53 -7.48 -29.80
N LYS A 453 20.57 -7.94 -30.62
CA LYS A 453 19.53 -8.90 -30.22
C LYS A 453 20.18 -10.17 -29.64
N GLY A 454 19.82 -10.49 -28.40
CA GLY A 454 20.35 -11.64 -27.67
C GLY A 454 21.44 -11.33 -26.64
N ARG A 455 22.19 -10.21 -26.75
CA ARG A 455 23.24 -9.86 -25.78
C ARG A 455 22.70 -9.83 -24.33
N GLY A 456 21.64 -9.05 -24.09
CA GLY A 456 20.98 -8.98 -22.78
C GLY A 456 20.28 -10.26 -22.33
N PHE A 457 20.04 -11.23 -23.22
CA PHE A 457 19.54 -12.56 -22.82
C PHE A 457 20.69 -13.42 -22.28
N LEU A 458 21.86 -13.36 -22.92
CA LEU A 458 23.08 -14.04 -22.43
C LEU A 458 23.61 -13.41 -21.13
N GLU A 459 23.61 -12.09 -21.01
CA GLU A 459 24.04 -11.40 -19.77
C GLU A 459 23.17 -11.81 -18.58
N ARG A 460 21.84 -11.79 -18.72
CA ARG A 460 20.92 -12.20 -17.65
C ARG A 460 20.89 -13.72 -17.41
N GLY A 461 21.14 -14.52 -18.43
CA GLY A 461 21.23 -15.98 -18.32
C GLY A 461 22.55 -16.50 -17.72
N THR A 462 23.58 -15.66 -17.65
CA THR A 462 24.91 -16.00 -17.09
C THR A 462 25.20 -15.33 -15.75
N ALA A 463 24.50 -14.24 -15.39
CA ALA A 463 24.50 -13.67 -14.05
C ALA A 463 23.53 -14.41 -13.12
N GLU A 464 23.86 -14.47 -11.83
CA GLU A 464 22.97 -15.07 -10.83
C GLU A 464 21.79 -14.15 -10.48
N ILE A 465 20.72 -14.73 -9.94
CA ILE A 465 19.43 -14.04 -9.82
C ILE A 465 19.50 -12.79 -8.93
N GLU A 466 20.32 -12.84 -7.87
CA GLU A 466 20.54 -11.74 -6.93
C GLU A 466 21.22 -10.51 -7.56
N GLU A 467 21.98 -10.70 -8.66
CA GLU A 467 22.73 -9.62 -9.31
C GLU A 467 21.87 -8.85 -10.32
N ARG A 468 20.97 -9.56 -11.00
CA ARG A 468 20.09 -8.97 -12.03
C ARG A 468 18.78 -8.46 -11.46
N PHE A 469 18.16 -9.17 -10.52
CA PHE A 469 16.88 -8.77 -9.91
C PHE A 469 17.10 -8.04 -8.59
N VAL A 470 16.51 -6.84 -8.47
CA VAL A 470 16.58 -5.98 -7.27
C VAL A 470 15.19 -5.45 -6.88
N GLY A 471 14.14 -6.19 -7.24
CA GLY A 471 12.74 -5.76 -7.19
C GLY A 471 12.22 -5.25 -8.54
N ASN A 472 10.92 -4.93 -8.61
CA ASN A 472 10.25 -4.48 -9.84
C ASN A 472 10.63 -3.07 -10.33
N ALA A 473 11.40 -2.30 -9.56
CA ALA A 473 12.02 -1.04 -10.01
C ALA A 473 13.55 -1.12 -10.00
N LYS A 474 14.15 -0.56 -11.05
CA LYS A 474 15.60 -0.43 -11.25
C LYS A 474 15.84 0.81 -12.12
N ILE A 475 15.87 1.99 -11.49
CA ILE A 475 15.79 3.28 -12.20
C ILE A 475 17.18 3.77 -12.65
N PHE A 476 18.08 3.97 -11.69
CA PHE A 476 19.49 4.26 -11.94
C PHE A 476 20.40 3.21 -11.29
N THR A 477 21.31 2.65 -12.09
CA THR A 477 22.32 1.64 -11.69
C THR A 477 23.59 1.82 -12.53
N GLY A 478 24.76 1.47 -11.98
CA GLY A 478 26.06 1.64 -12.64
C GLY A 478 26.36 3.11 -12.96
N ASP A 479 27.03 3.34 -14.09
CA ASP A 479 27.44 4.63 -14.63
C ASP A 479 26.33 5.71 -14.59
N ALA A 480 25.07 5.31 -14.84
CA ALA A 480 23.92 6.22 -14.82
C ALA A 480 23.54 6.68 -13.39
N LYS A 481 23.83 5.89 -12.36
CA LYS A 481 23.68 6.27 -10.95
C LYS A 481 24.85 7.16 -10.51
N GLU A 482 26.07 6.79 -10.89
CA GLU A 482 27.29 7.56 -10.59
C GLU A 482 27.30 8.94 -11.25
N ARG A 483 26.79 9.05 -12.48
CA ARG A 483 26.62 10.34 -13.19
C ARG A 483 25.48 11.19 -12.63
N LEU A 484 24.48 10.58 -11.97
CA LEU A 484 23.37 11.31 -11.35
C LEU A 484 23.72 11.81 -9.94
N LEU A 485 24.37 11.00 -9.10
CA LEU A 485 24.60 11.33 -7.70
C LEU A 485 25.88 12.15 -7.52
N ARG A 486 25.82 13.24 -6.73
CA ARG A 486 27.00 14.06 -6.40
C ARG A 486 27.97 13.39 -5.41
N ARG A 487 27.58 12.25 -4.83
CA ARG A 487 28.38 11.39 -3.95
C ARG A 487 28.11 9.92 -4.32
N PRO A 488 29.12 9.03 -4.37
CA PRO A 488 28.87 7.59 -4.45
C PRO A 488 28.09 7.12 -3.20
N GLY A 489 27.19 6.17 -3.40
CA GLY A 489 26.34 5.62 -2.34
C GLY A 489 26.39 4.10 -2.25
N PRO A 490 25.71 3.50 -1.26
CA PRO A 490 25.74 2.08 -0.93
C PRO A 490 25.39 1.11 -2.07
N ASP A 491 25.88 -0.12 -1.94
CA ASP A 491 25.50 -1.24 -2.80
C ASP A 491 24.01 -1.56 -2.57
N VAL A 492 23.30 -1.92 -3.65
CA VAL A 492 21.93 -2.41 -3.58
C VAL A 492 21.81 -3.68 -2.71
N ARG A 493 22.91 -4.45 -2.61
CA ARG A 493 23.05 -5.65 -1.76
C ARG A 493 22.94 -5.38 -0.26
N GLU A 494 23.19 -4.14 0.21
CA GLU A 494 23.00 -3.80 1.63
C GLU A 494 21.52 -3.90 2.04
N VAL A 495 20.60 -3.71 1.09
CA VAL A 495 19.14 -3.90 1.26
C VAL A 495 18.71 -5.30 0.83
N THR A 496 19.19 -5.81 -0.31
CA THR A 496 18.65 -7.05 -0.88
C THR A 496 19.31 -8.33 -0.34
N GLY A 497 20.57 -8.27 0.09
CA GLY A 497 21.37 -9.43 0.53
C GLY A 497 20.70 -10.24 1.65
N PRO A 498 20.35 -9.65 2.81
CA PRO A 498 19.71 -10.37 3.91
C PRO A 498 18.38 -11.05 3.52
N VAL A 499 17.66 -10.48 2.55
CA VAL A 499 16.39 -11.02 2.04
C VAL A 499 16.62 -12.18 1.06
N TRP A 500 17.70 -12.11 0.26
CA TRP A 500 18.16 -13.23 -0.57
C TRP A 500 18.70 -14.39 0.26
N ASP A 501 19.40 -14.12 1.36
CA ASP A 501 19.92 -15.12 2.29
C ASP A 501 18.79 -15.86 3.02
N GLU A 502 17.84 -15.12 3.62
CA GLU A 502 16.69 -15.69 4.33
C GLU A 502 15.81 -16.56 3.40
N SER A 503 15.77 -16.24 2.10
CA SER A 503 15.04 -16.99 1.08
C SER A 503 15.85 -18.06 0.34
N ALA A 504 17.13 -18.30 0.66
CA ALA A 504 18.01 -19.19 -0.11
C ALA A 504 17.52 -20.65 -0.28
N HIS A 505 16.58 -21.09 0.56
CA HIS A 505 15.96 -22.41 0.52
C HIS A 505 14.73 -22.52 -0.42
N LEU A 506 14.28 -21.40 -1.01
CA LEU A 506 13.10 -21.34 -1.88
C LEU A 506 13.44 -21.42 -3.37
N ASP A 507 12.45 -21.75 -4.19
CA ASP A 507 12.62 -21.73 -5.65
C ASP A 507 12.85 -20.29 -6.18
N PRO A 508 13.54 -20.10 -7.32
CA PRO A 508 13.89 -18.76 -7.82
C PRO A 508 12.72 -17.80 -8.01
N VAL A 509 11.50 -18.28 -8.28
CA VAL A 509 10.31 -17.45 -8.40
C VAL A 509 9.85 -16.98 -7.02
N SER A 510 9.76 -17.90 -6.05
CA SER A 510 9.42 -17.56 -4.66
C SER A 510 10.45 -16.62 -4.03
N ARG A 511 11.74 -16.72 -4.38
CA ARG A 511 12.78 -15.78 -3.91
C ARG A 511 12.59 -14.36 -4.46
N MET A 512 12.25 -14.21 -5.75
CA MET A 512 11.89 -12.90 -6.31
C MET A 512 10.66 -12.31 -5.62
N GLN A 513 9.60 -13.12 -5.45
CA GLN A 513 8.38 -12.70 -4.74
C GLN A 513 8.65 -12.31 -3.28
N TYR A 514 9.57 -13.00 -2.58
CA TYR A 514 9.97 -12.64 -1.22
C TYR A 514 10.71 -11.29 -1.19
N LEU A 515 11.60 -11.04 -2.16
CA LEU A 515 12.27 -9.74 -2.25
C LEU A 515 11.26 -8.60 -2.44
N ASP A 516 10.28 -8.74 -3.33
CA ASP A 516 9.24 -7.73 -3.52
C ASP A 516 8.33 -7.58 -2.28
N LEU A 517 7.97 -8.68 -1.58
CA LEU A 517 7.22 -8.62 -0.32
C LEU A 517 7.95 -7.82 0.77
N CYS A 518 9.26 -7.99 0.89
CA CYS A 518 10.08 -7.31 1.88
C CYS A 518 10.45 -5.87 1.50
N THR A 519 10.51 -5.54 0.20
CA THR A 519 10.99 -4.23 -0.29
C THR A 519 9.90 -3.46 -1.06
N TRP A 520 9.58 -3.90 -2.27
CA TRP A 520 8.64 -3.28 -3.21
C TRP A 520 7.26 -3.00 -2.64
N MET A 521 6.62 -4.01 -2.04
CA MET A 521 5.28 -3.89 -1.47
C MET A 521 5.23 -2.89 -0.31
N ARG A 522 6.26 -2.91 0.54
CA ARG A 522 6.37 -2.10 1.76
C ARG A 522 6.81 -0.66 1.52
N GLY A 523 7.70 -0.44 0.55
CA GLY A 523 8.28 0.86 0.24
C GLY A 523 7.56 1.63 -0.86
N ASP A 524 6.87 0.93 -1.77
CA ASP A 524 6.15 1.54 -2.91
C ASP A 524 4.64 1.33 -2.79
N ILE A 525 4.17 0.08 -2.94
CA ILE A 525 2.73 -0.20 -3.13
C ILE A 525 1.90 0.28 -1.94
N LEU A 526 2.27 -0.11 -0.72
CA LEU A 526 1.49 0.24 0.49
C LEU A 526 1.64 1.70 0.89
N VAL A 527 2.80 2.32 0.65
CA VAL A 527 3.00 3.76 0.86
C VAL A 527 2.10 4.56 -0.08
N LYS A 528 2.07 4.20 -1.37
CA LYS A 528 1.18 4.77 -2.37
C LYS A 528 -0.30 4.52 -2.03
N ALA A 529 -0.66 3.29 -1.65
CA ALA A 529 -2.02 2.88 -1.32
C ALA A 529 -2.60 3.72 -0.16
N ASP A 530 -1.90 3.76 0.99
CA ASP A 530 -2.30 4.60 2.12
C ASP A 530 -2.22 6.07 1.72
N ARG A 531 -1.06 6.62 1.31
CA ARG A 531 -0.93 8.09 1.16
C ARG A 531 -1.84 8.70 0.10
N MET A 532 -2.12 8.02 -1.01
CA MET A 532 -3.00 8.58 -2.04
C MET A 532 -4.48 8.47 -1.66
N SER A 533 -4.90 7.42 -0.92
CA SER A 533 -6.27 7.36 -0.38
C SER A 533 -6.45 8.38 0.76
N MET A 534 -5.46 8.45 1.65
CA MET A 534 -5.41 9.32 2.81
C MET A 534 -5.29 10.81 2.47
N ALA A 535 -4.69 11.19 1.34
CA ALA A 535 -4.66 12.57 0.87
C ALA A 535 -6.06 13.16 0.67
N HIS A 536 -6.99 12.32 0.24
CA HIS A 536 -8.42 12.64 0.11
C HIS A 536 -9.26 12.10 1.24
N SER A 537 -8.60 11.48 2.23
CA SER A 537 -9.24 10.96 3.41
C SER A 537 -10.30 9.93 3.01
N LEU A 538 -9.78 8.78 2.59
CA LEU A 538 -10.51 7.59 2.20
C LEU A 538 -9.75 6.41 2.79
N GLU A 539 -10.43 5.51 3.50
CA GLU A 539 -9.75 4.29 3.91
C GLU A 539 -9.68 3.30 2.75
N LEU A 540 -8.47 3.10 2.21
CA LEU A 540 -8.22 1.97 1.30
C LEU A 540 -7.93 0.70 2.11
N ARG A 541 -8.77 -0.31 1.89
CA ARG A 541 -8.72 -1.67 2.45
C ARG A 541 -8.18 -2.63 1.40
N VAL A 542 -7.37 -3.60 1.81
CA VAL A 542 -6.59 -4.45 0.90
C VAL A 542 -6.80 -5.95 1.17
N PRO A 543 -7.94 -6.55 0.77
CA PRO A 543 -8.35 -7.90 1.18
C PRO A 543 -7.37 -9.03 0.80
N PHE A 544 -6.54 -8.84 -0.22
CA PHE A 544 -5.50 -9.80 -0.57
C PHE A 544 -4.39 -9.90 0.49
N LEU A 545 -4.15 -8.84 1.27
CA LEU A 545 -3.15 -8.79 2.34
C LEU A 545 -3.74 -9.17 3.72
N ASP A 546 -4.82 -9.93 3.74
CA ASP A 546 -5.25 -10.63 4.94
C ASP A 546 -4.36 -11.84 5.26
N ARG A 547 -4.24 -12.15 6.54
CA ARG A 547 -3.49 -13.30 7.04
C ARG A 547 -4.04 -14.64 6.54
N GLY A 548 -5.35 -14.80 6.40
CA GLY A 548 -5.97 -16.01 5.85
C GLY A 548 -5.65 -16.20 4.36
N VAL A 549 -5.73 -15.13 3.57
CA VAL A 549 -5.33 -15.15 2.15
C VAL A 549 -3.84 -15.45 2.01
N TRP A 550 -2.99 -14.88 2.88
CA TRP A 550 -1.56 -15.23 2.95
C TRP A 550 -1.33 -16.69 3.35
N GLU A 551 -2.05 -17.20 4.36
CA GLU A 551 -1.90 -18.58 4.81
C GLU A 551 -2.32 -19.60 3.75
N ALA A 552 -3.19 -19.23 2.80
CA ALA A 552 -3.44 -20.00 1.56
C ALA A 552 -2.32 -19.79 0.52
N ALA A 553 -2.05 -18.55 0.12
CA ALA A 553 -1.13 -18.20 -0.97
C ALA A 553 0.33 -18.63 -0.73
N SER A 554 0.79 -18.56 0.52
CA SER A 554 2.14 -18.95 0.93
C SER A 554 2.45 -20.42 0.70
N ARG A 555 1.44 -21.29 0.57
CA ARG A 555 1.58 -22.74 0.38
C ARG A 555 1.70 -23.16 -1.08
N ILE A 556 1.48 -22.24 -2.04
CA ILE A 556 1.34 -22.57 -3.46
C ILE A 556 2.71 -22.67 -4.16
N PRO A 557 3.06 -23.80 -4.77
CA PRO A 557 4.26 -23.93 -5.60
C PRO A 557 4.29 -22.97 -6.80
N ALA A 558 5.50 -22.67 -7.31
CA ALA A 558 5.69 -21.72 -8.41
C ALA A 558 5.15 -22.21 -9.76
N GLU A 559 4.91 -23.52 -9.92
CA GLU A 559 4.26 -24.17 -11.05
C GLU A 559 2.76 -23.85 -11.12
N HIS A 560 2.03 -23.90 -10.01
CA HIS A 560 0.60 -23.54 -9.97
C HIS A 560 0.37 -22.02 -9.97
N ARG A 561 1.39 -21.20 -9.68
CA ARG A 561 1.33 -19.74 -9.84
C ARG A 561 1.63 -19.27 -11.28
N LEU A 562 2.58 -19.91 -11.97
CA LEU A 562 3.07 -19.51 -13.30
C LEU A 562 3.11 -20.67 -14.30
N SER A 563 2.26 -20.62 -15.34
CA SER A 563 2.22 -21.62 -16.42
C SER A 563 2.34 -20.97 -17.81
N GLY A 564 3.35 -21.37 -18.58
CA GLY A 564 3.60 -20.88 -19.94
C GLY A 564 3.66 -19.35 -20.04
N PRO A 565 2.74 -18.69 -20.78
CA PRO A 565 2.63 -17.24 -20.85
C PRO A 565 1.96 -16.60 -19.63
N GLN A 566 1.17 -17.36 -18.87
CA GLN A 566 0.18 -16.85 -17.90
C GLN A 566 0.77 -16.71 -16.48
N THR A 567 0.36 -15.63 -15.81
CA THR A 567 0.64 -15.32 -14.40
C THR A 567 -0.65 -15.44 -13.57
N LYS A 568 -0.55 -15.56 -12.23
CA LYS A 568 -1.72 -15.73 -11.34
C LYS A 568 -2.58 -16.97 -11.66
N VAL A 569 -1.99 -18.09 -12.10
CA VAL A 569 -2.74 -19.23 -12.65
C VAL A 569 -3.74 -19.84 -11.64
N ALA A 570 -3.29 -20.26 -10.45
CA ALA A 570 -4.20 -20.78 -9.41
C ALA A 570 -5.27 -19.76 -8.97
N LEU A 571 -4.96 -18.47 -8.94
CA LEU A 571 -5.92 -17.41 -8.62
C LEU A 571 -6.99 -17.26 -9.72
N ARG A 572 -6.59 -17.25 -10.99
CA ARG A 572 -7.51 -17.22 -12.15
C ARG A 572 -8.44 -18.44 -12.18
N ARG A 573 -7.95 -19.61 -11.76
CA ARG A 573 -8.75 -20.84 -11.64
C ARG A 573 -9.69 -20.83 -10.43
N ALA A 574 -9.26 -20.29 -9.29
CA ALA A 574 -10.10 -20.09 -8.10
C ALA A 574 -11.25 -19.07 -8.32
N LEU A 575 -11.03 -18.09 -9.20
CA LEU A 575 -12.01 -17.04 -9.51
C LEU A 575 -12.90 -17.33 -10.73
N ALA A 576 -12.74 -18.50 -11.36
CA ALA A 576 -13.50 -18.87 -12.55
C ALA A 576 -14.99 -19.08 -12.19
N GLY A 577 -15.85 -18.19 -12.69
CA GLY A 577 -17.29 -18.15 -12.36
C GLY A 577 -17.67 -17.10 -11.32
N ILE A 578 -16.69 -16.44 -10.69
CA ILE A 578 -16.89 -15.25 -9.82
C ILE A 578 -16.54 -13.98 -10.62
N VAL A 579 -15.41 -14.00 -11.32
CA VAL A 579 -14.97 -12.92 -12.21
C VAL A 579 -15.45 -13.23 -13.64
N PRO A 580 -15.89 -12.22 -14.42
CA PRO A 580 -16.30 -12.44 -15.81
C PRO A 580 -15.19 -13.07 -16.67
N PRO A 581 -15.51 -14.01 -17.60
CA PRO A 581 -14.50 -14.71 -18.40
C PRO A 581 -13.56 -13.79 -19.19
N SER A 582 -14.10 -12.65 -19.66
CA SER A 582 -13.39 -11.56 -20.35
C SER A 582 -12.17 -11.03 -19.58
N ILE A 583 -12.19 -11.11 -18.25
CA ILE A 583 -11.13 -10.67 -17.35
C ILE A 583 -10.31 -11.85 -16.80
N VAL A 584 -10.92 -13.02 -16.59
CA VAL A 584 -10.22 -14.24 -16.11
C VAL A 584 -9.08 -14.65 -17.04
N GLU A 585 -9.23 -14.46 -18.36
CA GLU A 585 -8.19 -14.80 -19.35
C GLU A 585 -7.25 -13.61 -19.69
N ARG A 586 -7.65 -12.37 -19.35
CA ARG A 586 -6.95 -11.15 -19.74
C ARG A 586 -5.50 -11.10 -19.23
N PRO A 587 -4.50 -10.81 -20.09
CA PRO A 587 -3.12 -10.57 -19.65
C PRO A 587 -3.04 -9.48 -18.57
N LYS A 588 -2.06 -9.55 -17.67
CA LYS A 588 -1.86 -8.46 -16.69
C LYS A 588 -1.52 -7.16 -17.43
N LEU A 589 -2.40 -6.16 -17.25
CA LEU A 589 -2.05 -4.75 -17.32
C LEU A 589 -1.73 -4.31 -15.89
N GLY A 590 -0.63 -3.56 -15.70
CA GLY A 590 -0.47 -2.72 -14.51
C GLY A 590 -1.22 -1.41 -14.74
N PHE A 591 -1.47 -0.63 -13.68
CA PHE A 591 -2.18 0.65 -13.78
C PHE A 591 -1.42 1.59 -14.75
N PRO A 592 -1.93 1.84 -15.98
CA PRO A 592 -1.14 2.49 -17.00
C PRO A 592 -1.21 4.00 -16.79
N THR A 593 -0.06 4.64 -16.54
CA THR A 593 0.01 6.11 -16.43
C THR A 593 0.81 6.66 -17.60
N PRO A 594 0.26 7.55 -18.45
CA PRO A 594 0.92 8.04 -19.67
C PRO A 594 2.04 9.08 -19.43
N HIS A 595 2.74 8.98 -18.30
CA HIS A 595 3.89 9.81 -17.92
C HIS A 595 4.96 9.93 -19.01
N ARG A 596 5.14 8.89 -19.84
CA ARG A 596 6.03 8.93 -21.01
C ARG A 596 5.57 9.99 -22.03
N GLN A 597 4.30 9.94 -22.43
CA GLN A 597 3.74 10.88 -23.39
C GLN A 597 3.60 12.29 -22.80
N TRP A 598 3.30 12.39 -21.50
CA TRP A 598 3.27 13.67 -20.79
C TRP A 598 4.65 14.35 -20.74
N LEU A 599 5.71 13.64 -20.32
CA LEU A 599 7.06 14.18 -20.21
C LEU A 599 7.67 14.56 -21.58
N ALA A 600 7.33 13.82 -22.64
CA ALA A 600 7.70 14.17 -24.02
C ALA A 600 6.84 15.29 -24.62
N GLY A 601 5.70 15.64 -24.00
CA GLY A 601 4.71 16.57 -24.54
C GLY A 601 4.30 17.64 -23.52
N PRO A 602 3.04 17.63 -23.03
CA PRO A 602 2.46 18.74 -22.26
C PRO A 602 3.20 19.09 -20.96
N MET A 603 3.86 18.12 -20.30
CA MET A 603 4.63 18.36 -19.07
C MET A 603 6.10 18.73 -19.34
N PHE A 604 6.58 18.75 -20.59
CA PHE A 604 8.00 18.94 -20.91
C PHE A 604 8.56 20.25 -20.32
N ALA A 605 7.94 21.38 -20.65
CA ALA A 605 8.44 22.71 -20.29
C ALA A 605 8.41 22.94 -18.77
N TRP A 606 7.33 22.52 -18.13
CA TRP A 606 7.17 22.54 -16.67
C TRP A 606 8.22 21.66 -15.98
N THR A 607 8.52 20.48 -16.53
CA THR A 607 9.54 19.58 -15.98
C THR A 607 10.94 20.17 -16.12
N ASP A 608 11.30 20.73 -17.29
CA ASP A 608 12.61 21.37 -17.49
C ASP A 608 12.80 22.59 -16.56
N GLN A 609 11.73 23.36 -16.30
CA GLN A 609 11.74 24.46 -15.32
C GLN A 609 11.93 23.94 -13.88
N VAL A 610 11.14 22.96 -13.43
CA VAL A 610 11.26 22.39 -12.07
C VAL A 610 12.65 21.78 -11.84
N LEU A 611 13.25 21.16 -12.86
CA LEU A 611 14.62 20.65 -12.79
C LEU A 611 15.69 21.76 -12.79
N ALA A 612 15.46 22.87 -13.50
CA ALA A 612 16.38 24.01 -13.54
C ALA A 612 16.38 24.85 -12.24
N GLU A 613 15.24 24.94 -11.56
CA GLU A 613 15.05 25.73 -10.33
C GLU A 613 15.30 24.92 -9.04
N ALA A 614 15.56 23.60 -9.14
CA ALA A 614 15.64 22.70 -8.00
C ALA A 614 16.87 22.96 -7.08
N ALA A 615 16.60 23.27 -5.82
CA ALA A 615 17.63 23.52 -4.79
C ALA A 615 18.50 22.29 -4.40
N CYS A 616 18.35 21.13 -5.06
CA CYS A 616 19.06 19.89 -4.76
C CYS A 616 20.26 19.59 -5.69
N GLY A 617 20.74 20.56 -6.49
CA GLY A 617 21.88 20.36 -7.41
C GLY A 617 23.23 20.00 -6.77
N HIS A 618 23.33 20.10 -5.44
CA HIS A 618 24.45 19.63 -4.61
C HIS A 618 24.32 18.16 -4.19
N LEU A 619 23.17 17.53 -4.42
CA LEU A 619 22.91 16.10 -4.25
C LEU A 619 22.82 15.36 -5.60
N LEU A 620 22.22 16.00 -6.62
CA LEU A 620 21.98 15.43 -7.95
C LEU A 620 22.59 16.27 -9.08
N ASP A 621 22.97 15.63 -10.19
CA ASP A 621 23.26 16.30 -11.45
C ASP A 621 21.97 16.59 -12.23
N LEU A 622 21.47 17.82 -12.06
CA LEU A 622 20.25 18.31 -12.68
C LEU A 622 20.42 18.56 -14.18
N GLU A 623 21.62 18.91 -14.67
CA GLU A 623 21.86 19.07 -16.11
C GLU A 623 21.90 17.71 -16.83
N TYR A 624 22.42 16.66 -16.19
CA TYR A 624 22.25 15.29 -16.68
C TYR A 624 20.77 14.88 -16.73
N ALA A 625 19.99 15.20 -15.70
CA ALA A 625 18.55 14.91 -15.69
C ALA A 625 17.77 15.68 -16.77
N ARG A 626 18.12 16.95 -17.04
CA ARG A 626 17.56 17.74 -18.14
C ARG A 626 18.01 17.24 -19.53
N GLY A 627 19.23 16.72 -19.63
CA GLY A 627 19.71 15.97 -20.80
C GLY A 627 18.80 14.78 -21.10
N LEU A 628 18.56 13.92 -20.09
CA LEU A 628 17.66 12.76 -20.20
C LEU A 628 16.22 13.16 -20.59
N LEU A 629 15.71 14.32 -20.15
CA LEU A 629 14.40 14.85 -20.54
C LEU A 629 14.36 15.26 -22.02
N ARG A 630 15.41 15.90 -22.53
CA ARG A 630 15.53 16.27 -23.96
C ARG A 630 15.66 15.03 -24.84
N GLU A 631 16.58 14.14 -24.50
CA GLU A 631 16.74 12.82 -25.13
C GLU A 631 15.44 12.03 -25.13
N HIS A 632 14.63 12.14 -24.06
CA HIS A 632 13.33 11.47 -23.98
C HIS A 632 12.31 12.01 -24.99
N ARG A 633 12.13 13.34 -25.06
CA ARG A 633 11.26 13.98 -26.05
C ARG A 633 11.70 13.67 -27.48
N ASP A 634 13.01 13.66 -27.70
CA ASP A 634 13.60 13.48 -29.02
C ASP A 634 13.67 11.98 -29.45
N GLY A 635 13.16 11.06 -28.61
CA GLY A 635 12.79 9.69 -29.01
C GLY A 635 13.31 8.54 -28.14
N ALA A 636 14.21 8.79 -27.18
CA ALA A 636 14.67 7.78 -26.22
C ALA A 636 13.60 7.47 -25.15
N ASP A 637 13.71 6.36 -24.42
CA ASP A 637 12.81 6.08 -23.28
C ASP A 637 13.51 6.32 -21.94
N HIS A 638 13.39 7.55 -21.42
CA HIS A 638 13.93 7.95 -20.12
C HIS A 638 12.86 8.41 -19.12
N ALA A 639 11.57 8.17 -19.43
CA ALA A 639 10.41 8.61 -18.64
C ALA A 639 10.55 8.32 -17.14
N ARG A 640 10.81 7.06 -16.74
CA ARG A 640 10.96 6.68 -15.32
C ARG A 640 12.16 7.34 -14.63
N LYS A 641 13.26 7.59 -15.36
CA LYS A 641 14.45 8.27 -14.83
C LYS A 641 14.17 9.73 -14.53
N VAL A 642 13.59 10.45 -15.51
CA VAL A 642 13.21 11.85 -15.38
C VAL A 642 12.14 12.03 -14.31
N TRP A 643 11.12 11.15 -14.28
CA TRP A 643 10.07 11.14 -13.25
C TRP A 643 10.63 11.00 -11.83
N ALA A 644 11.60 10.09 -11.61
CA ALA A 644 12.22 9.92 -10.30
C ALA A 644 13.03 11.15 -9.85
N VAL A 645 13.70 11.87 -10.76
CA VAL A 645 14.39 13.12 -10.42
C VAL A 645 13.38 14.24 -10.16
N LEU A 646 12.35 14.39 -11.00
CA LEU A 646 11.24 15.35 -10.82
C LEU A 646 10.56 15.21 -9.45
N VAL A 647 10.14 14.00 -9.09
CA VAL A 647 9.49 13.71 -7.79
C VAL A 647 10.41 14.06 -6.61
N PHE A 648 11.72 13.79 -6.73
CA PHE A 648 12.68 14.18 -5.69
C PHE A 648 12.89 15.71 -5.61
N CYS A 649 12.93 16.41 -6.75
CA CYS A 649 13.07 17.87 -6.78
C CYS A 649 11.88 18.57 -6.11
N LEU A 650 10.66 18.12 -6.43
CA LEU A 650 9.43 18.60 -5.78
C LEU A 650 9.45 18.33 -4.27
N TRP A 651 9.82 17.12 -3.85
CA TRP A 651 9.93 16.73 -2.45
C TRP A 651 10.96 17.58 -1.68
N TYR A 652 12.17 17.74 -2.22
CA TYR A 652 13.24 18.52 -1.60
C TYR A 652 12.89 20.01 -1.50
N GLY A 653 12.15 20.53 -2.50
CA GLY A 653 11.57 21.87 -2.49
C GLY A 653 10.66 22.14 -1.28
N GLN A 654 9.95 21.12 -0.79
CA GLN A 654 8.95 21.25 0.27
C GLN A 654 9.49 21.05 1.70
N ILE A 655 10.72 20.57 1.87
CA ILE A 655 11.31 20.37 3.20
C ILE A 655 11.44 21.71 3.93
N GLY A 656 10.75 21.87 5.05
CA GLY A 656 10.72 23.10 5.85
C GLY A 656 9.79 24.19 5.32
N ALA A 657 9.00 23.92 4.28
CA ALA A 657 7.93 24.81 3.82
C ALA A 657 6.63 24.59 4.61
N GLU A 658 5.73 25.57 4.56
CA GLU A 658 4.33 25.35 4.97
C GLU A 658 3.65 24.30 4.06
N PRO A 659 2.62 23.57 4.53
CA PRO A 659 1.88 22.64 3.70
C PRO A 659 1.34 23.33 2.43
N PRO A 660 1.45 22.68 1.24
CA PRO A 660 0.94 23.28 0.02
C PRO A 660 -0.56 23.55 0.18
N PRO A 661 -1.03 24.79 -0.09
CA PRO A 661 -2.39 25.20 0.27
C PRO A 661 -3.43 24.25 -0.31
N ARG A 662 -4.49 23.95 0.44
CA ARG A 662 -5.67 23.23 -0.11
C ARG A 662 -6.11 23.97 -1.38
N ALA A 663 -6.35 23.23 -2.47
CA ALA A 663 -6.94 23.82 -3.66
C ALA A 663 -8.29 24.47 -3.28
N ALA A 664 -8.73 25.48 -4.04
CA ALA A 664 -9.94 26.25 -3.67
C ALA A 664 -11.25 25.42 -3.66
N ALA A 665 -11.22 24.18 -4.13
CA ALA A 665 -12.21 23.18 -3.75
C ALA A 665 -12.04 22.83 -2.27
N ALA A 666 -13.03 23.22 -1.46
CA ALA A 666 -13.22 22.65 -0.13
C ALA A 666 -13.20 21.11 -0.21
N VAL A 667 -12.84 20.44 0.90
CA VAL A 667 -13.02 18.99 1.08
C VAL A 667 -14.39 18.62 0.49
N PRO A 668 -14.47 17.72 -0.50
CA PRO A 668 -15.70 17.53 -1.25
C PRO A 668 -16.80 17.17 -0.25
N ARG A 669 -17.83 18.03 -0.17
CA ARG A 669 -18.99 17.79 0.67
C ARG A 669 -19.55 16.44 0.23
N ARG A 670 -19.37 15.40 1.07
CA ARG A 670 -19.94 14.07 0.89
C ARG A 670 -21.33 14.22 0.30
N LEU A 671 -21.53 13.72 -0.90
CA LEU A 671 -22.83 13.85 -1.55
C LEU A 671 -23.86 13.15 -0.67
N PRO A 672 -25.02 13.76 -0.38
CA PRO A 672 -26.06 13.12 0.42
C PRO A 672 -26.40 11.79 -0.27
N PRO A 673 -26.53 10.67 0.46
CA PRO A 673 -26.42 9.32 -0.10
C PRO A 673 -27.41 9.10 -1.25
N GLN A 674 -26.87 9.20 -2.47
CA GLN A 674 -27.66 9.08 -3.69
C GLN A 674 -27.94 7.60 -3.94
N THR A 675 -29.16 7.26 -4.36
CA THR A 675 -29.45 5.89 -4.76
C THR A 675 -28.64 5.53 -6.00
N ALA A 676 -28.23 4.26 -6.12
CA ALA A 676 -27.59 3.76 -7.34
C ALA A 676 -28.43 4.07 -8.60
N ALA A 677 -29.77 4.07 -8.49
CA ALA A 677 -30.68 4.47 -9.55
C ALA A 677 -30.58 5.97 -9.93
N ALA A 678 -30.41 6.88 -8.96
CA ALA A 678 -30.21 8.31 -9.24
C ALA A 678 -28.83 8.58 -9.88
N LEU A 679 -27.78 7.89 -9.40
CA LEU A 679 -26.46 7.95 -10.01
C LEU A 679 -26.45 7.36 -11.43
N LEU A 680 -27.13 6.24 -11.67
CA LEU A 680 -27.29 5.65 -13.00
C LEU A 680 -28.08 6.55 -13.96
N ALA A 681 -29.13 7.21 -13.47
CA ALA A 681 -29.89 8.19 -14.26
C ALA A 681 -29.08 9.46 -14.58
N ALA A 682 -28.10 9.82 -13.75
CA ALA A 682 -27.18 10.94 -13.98
C ALA A 682 -25.93 10.54 -14.81
N SER A 683 -25.52 9.26 -14.78
CA SER A 683 -24.42 8.73 -15.60
C SER A 683 -24.89 8.22 -16.96
N ALA A 684 -26.20 8.13 -17.19
CA ALA A 684 -26.76 7.94 -18.51
C ALA A 684 -26.36 9.12 -19.41
N MET A 685 -25.48 8.86 -20.37
CA MET A 685 -25.16 9.81 -21.43
C MET A 685 -26.47 10.28 -22.08
N PRO A 686 -26.63 11.59 -22.39
CA PRO A 686 -27.68 11.98 -23.32
C PRO A 686 -27.45 11.23 -24.63
N GLU A 687 -28.52 10.68 -25.21
CA GLU A 687 -28.43 10.01 -26.51
C GLU A 687 -27.78 10.97 -27.51
N ALA A 688 -26.85 10.47 -28.31
CA ALA A 688 -26.31 11.24 -29.42
C ALA A 688 -27.49 11.67 -30.31
N PRO A 689 -27.60 12.97 -30.66
CA PRO A 689 -28.79 13.46 -31.35
C PRO A 689 -28.97 12.68 -32.65
N ALA A 690 -30.19 12.17 -32.85
CA ALA A 690 -30.52 11.33 -34.00
C ALA A 690 -30.05 12.01 -35.31
N PRO A 691 -29.46 11.26 -36.25
CA PRO A 691 -28.90 11.84 -37.46
C PRO A 691 -29.96 12.66 -38.19
N ALA A 692 -29.63 13.92 -38.49
CA ALA A 692 -30.57 14.84 -39.12
C ALA A 692 -31.09 14.27 -40.43
N ALA A 693 -32.39 14.47 -40.70
CA ALA A 693 -33.04 14.02 -41.91
C ALA A 693 -32.28 14.54 -43.16
N PRO A 694 -32.21 13.76 -44.26
CA PRO A 694 -31.39 14.12 -45.42
C PRO A 694 -31.83 15.46 -46.00
N VAL A 695 -30.87 16.40 -46.05
CA VAL A 695 -31.06 17.70 -46.69
C VAL A 695 -31.22 17.47 -48.20
N THR A 696 -32.32 17.97 -48.76
CA THR A 696 -32.57 17.94 -50.20
C THR A 696 -31.67 18.94 -50.92
N ASP A 697 -30.90 18.49 -51.91
CA ASP A 697 -30.01 19.36 -52.69
C ASP A 697 -30.75 20.51 -53.40
N PRO A 698 -30.22 21.74 -53.39
CA PRO A 698 -30.66 22.81 -54.28
C PRO A 698 -30.16 22.57 -55.71
N PRO A 699 -30.88 23.05 -56.75
CA PRO A 699 -30.57 22.72 -58.14
C PRO A 699 -29.29 23.39 -58.67
N VAL A 700 -28.47 22.62 -59.38
CA VAL A 700 -27.22 23.06 -60.02
C VAL A 700 -27.51 23.82 -61.34
N PRO A 701 -26.98 25.04 -61.53
CA PRO A 701 -27.00 25.72 -62.83
C PRO A 701 -25.93 25.13 -63.78
N GLN A 702 -26.26 25.03 -65.06
CA GLN A 702 -25.38 24.45 -66.10
C GLN A 702 -24.44 25.47 -66.77
N LEU A 703 -23.46 24.93 -67.53
CA LEU A 703 -22.56 25.53 -68.53
C LEU A 703 -21.09 25.76 -68.07
N PRO A 704 -20.09 25.59 -68.97
CA PRO A 704 -20.02 24.68 -70.13
C PRO A 704 -18.72 23.82 -70.13
N VAL A 705 -18.52 23.02 -71.19
CA VAL A 705 -17.40 22.06 -71.32
C VAL A 705 -16.14 22.71 -71.90
N SER A 706 -14.96 22.33 -71.40
CA SER A 706 -13.66 22.51 -72.08
C SER A 706 -12.69 21.35 -71.82
N GLU A 707 -11.84 21.09 -72.82
CA GLU A 707 -11.13 19.85 -73.14
C GLU A 707 -10.02 19.36 -72.16
N THR A 708 -9.72 18.06 -72.28
CA THR A 708 -8.55 17.28 -71.75
C THR A 708 -7.20 17.71 -72.38
N PRO A 709 -5.98 17.20 -72.01
CA PRO A 709 -5.67 15.93 -71.28
C PRO A 709 -4.45 15.94 -70.30
N GLY A 710 -4.17 14.76 -69.69
CA GLY A 710 -2.77 14.30 -69.48
C GLY A 710 -2.42 13.57 -68.16
N PHE A 711 -1.69 12.45 -68.29
CA PHE A 711 -0.85 11.76 -67.28
C PHE A 711 -1.51 11.17 -66.00
N GLU A 712 -0.95 10.14 -65.35
CA GLU A 712 -0.38 8.86 -65.84
C GLU A 712 -0.30 7.87 -64.65
N THR A 713 -0.34 6.56 -64.92
CA THR A 713 -0.29 5.52 -63.87
C THR A 713 1.11 4.92 -63.68
N ILE A 714 1.56 4.82 -62.43
CA ILE A 714 2.60 3.87 -62.00
C ILE A 714 2.05 3.11 -60.79
N GLY A 715 2.13 1.78 -60.82
CA GLY A 715 1.69 0.90 -59.73
C GLY A 715 2.85 0.22 -59.01
N PHE A 716 2.54 -0.51 -57.93
CA PHE A 716 3.46 -1.44 -57.27
C PHE A 716 2.72 -2.73 -56.89
N GLU A 717 3.38 -3.86 -57.13
CA GLU A 717 2.85 -5.20 -56.88
C GLU A 717 3.06 -5.66 -55.42
N THR A 718 2.22 -6.59 -54.96
CA THR A 718 2.52 -7.43 -53.80
C THR A 718 2.25 -8.90 -54.13
N PRO A 719 3.16 -9.84 -53.78
CA PRO A 719 3.03 -11.23 -54.18
C PRO A 719 2.09 -12.01 -53.26
N GLY A 720 1.12 -12.72 -53.85
CA GLY A 720 0.25 -13.64 -53.12
C GLY A 720 0.86 -15.03 -52.94
N PHE A 721 0.39 -15.75 -51.92
CA PHE A 721 0.52 -17.21 -51.79
C PHE A 721 -0.87 -17.82 -51.64
N GLY A 722 -1.11 -18.94 -52.31
CA GLY A 722 -2.34 -19.71 -52.15
C GLY A 722 -2.18 -21.14 -52.66
N THR A 723 -2.97 -22.05 -52.09
CA THR A 723 -3.30 -23.37 -52.66
C THR A 723 -4.60 -23.87 -51.99
N PRO A 724 -5.44 -24.67 -52.67
CA PRO A 724 -6.86 -24.79 -52.32
C PRO A 724 -7.25 -26.05 -51.52
N VAL A 725 -8.51 -26.06 -51.08
CA VAL A 725 -9.23 -27.15 -50.40
C VAL A 725 -9.97 -28.02 -51.44
N PRO A 726 -10.10 -29.35 -51.24
CA PRO A 726 -11.03 -30.20 -51.99
C PRO A 726 -12.41 -30.35 -51.29
N GLU A 727 -13.49 -30.40 -52.07
CA GLU A 727 -14.88 -30.57 -51.59
C GLU A 727 -15.36 -32.05 -51.62
N ALA A 728 -16.51 -32.29 -50.95
CA ALA A 728 -17.62 -33.22 -51.28
C ALA A 728 -18.10 -34.07 -50.07
N PRO A 729 -19.35 -34.60 -50.09
CA PRO A 729 -20.60 -33.88 -50.35
C PRO A 729 -21.68 -34.17 -49.28
N GLN A 730 -22.83 -33.49 -49.34
CA GLN A 730 -24.00 -33.77 -48.48
C GLN A 730 -24.93 -34.83 -49.08
N THR A 731 -25.67 -35.56 -48.23
CA THR A 731 -26.96 -36.22 -48.56
C THR A 731 -27.80 -36.42 -47.29
N ASP A 732 -29.11 -36.54 -47.46
CA ASP A 732 -30.12 -36.36 -46.40
C ASP A 732 -30.74 -37.69 -45.92
N SER A 733 -31.13 -37.81 -44.64
CA SER A 733 -32.24 -38.66 -44.13
C SER A 733 -32.33 -38.77 -42.59
N GLN A 734 -33.58 -38.91 -42.09
CA GLN A 734 -33.98 -39.37 -40.74
C GLN A 734 -35.06 -40.49 -40.91
N PRO A 735 -35.68 -41.13 -39.87
CA PRO A 735 -35.55 -40.98 -38.41
C PRO A 735 -35.58 -42.28 -37.53
N GLN A 736 -35.20 -42.14 -36.24
CA GLN A 736 -35.63 -42.96 -35.06
C GLN A 736 -35.22 -44.48 -35.01
N PRO A 737 -35.51 -45.27 -33.93
CA PRO A 737 -34.79 -45.16 -32.64
C PRO A 737 -34.40 -46.49 -31.91
N GLN A 738 -33.30 -46.49 -31.14
CA GLN A 738 -32.92 -47.48 -30.09
C GLN A 738 -32.65 -48.94 -30.55
N PRO A 739 -32.08 -49.87 -29.72
CA PRO A 739 -31.79 -49.83 -28.28
C PRO A 739 -30.31 -50.09 -27.86
N GLN A 740 -30.07 -50.13 -26.54
CA GLN A 740 -28.79 -50.50 -25.91
C GLN A 740 -28.54 -52.02 -25.85
N PRO A 741 -27.27 -52.47 -25.79
CA PRO A 741 -26.84 -53.67 -25.08
C PRO A 741 -26.05 -53.36 -23.80
N GLN A 742 -26.16 -54.23 -22.78
CA GLN A 742 -25.46 -54.13 -21.49
C GLN A 742 -24.08 -54.83 -21.50
N PRO A 743 -23.15 -54.48 -20.57
CA PRO A 743 -21.81 -55.07 -20.51
C PRO A 743 -21.76 -56.43 -19.77
N GLN A 744 -20.73 -57.22 -20.05
CA GLN A 744 -20.39 -58.47 -19.33
C GLN A 744 -18.86 -58.59 -19.09
N PRO A 745 -18.40 -59.38 -18.09
CA PRO A 745 -17.54 -58.77 -17.06
C PRO A 745 -16.27 -59.51 -16.63
N GLN A 746 -15.46 -58.80 -15.83
CA GLN A 746 -14.59 -59.33 -14.74
C GLN A 746 -13.31 -60.09 -15.18
N PRO A 747 -12.31 -60.38 -14.30
CA PRO A 747 -12.38 -60.61 -12.84
C PRO A 747 -11.61 -59.65 -11.91
N GLN A 748 -11.93 -59.76 -10.61
CA GLN A 748 -11.22 -59.19 -9.46
C GLN A 748 -10.14 -60.16 -8.92
N PRO A 749 -9.18 -59.67 -8.13
CA PRO A 749 -8.67 -60.35 -6.94
C PRO A 749 -9.37 -59.83 -5.65
N GLN A 750 -9.59 -60.69 -4.66
CA GLN A 750 -10.26 -60.34 -3.40
C GLN A 750 -9.30 -59.83 -2.29
N PRO A 751 -9.80 -59.17 -1.24
CA PRO A 751 -8.98 -58.43 -0.28
C PRO A 751 -8.51 -59.27 0.92
N HIS A 752 -7.42 -58.83 1.55
CA HIS A 752 -7.08 -59.23 2.92
C HIS A 752 -7.66 -58.23 3.93
N SER A 753 -8.57 -58.73 4.78
CA SER A 753 -9.18 -57.99 5.87
C SER A 753 -8.44 -58.22 7.20
N LEU A 754 -8.11 -57.15 7.90
CA LEU A 754 -7.90 -57.14 9.35
C LEU A 754 -8.40 -55.80 9.92
N GLN A 755 -9.30 -55.86 10.90
CA GLN A 755 -9.61 -54.77 11.82
C GLN A 755 -9.40 -55.26 13.27
N PRO A 756 -9.82 -54.57 14.35
CA PRO A 756 -8.85 -54.14 15.37
C PRO A 756 -9.14 -54.76 16.75
N ALA A 757 -8.34 -54.40 17.76
CA ALA A 757 -8.76 -54.03 19.13
C ALA A 757 -7.49 -53.59 19.93
N PRO A 758 -7.49 -53.39 21.27
CA PRO A 758 -7.01 -52.11 21.81
C PRO A 758 -5.89 -52.27 22.87
N ILE A 759 -5.44 -51.14 23.44
CA ILE A 759 -4.99 -51.03 24.84
C ILE A 759 -4.92 -49.54 25.21
N ALA A 760 -5.11 -49.21 26.49
CA ALA A 760 -4.99 -47.86 27.03
C ALA A 760 -4.01 -47.85 28.22
N GLY A 761 -3.27 -46.76 28.42
CA GLY A 761 -2.35 -46.60 29.53
C GLY A 761 -1.57 -45.27 29.48
N ALA A 762 -1.75 -44.45 30.50
CA ALA A 762 -0.96 -43.23 30.80
C ALA A 762 0.10 -43.59 31.90
N PRO A 763 0.98 -42.68 32.40
CA PRO A 763 1.08 -41.23 32.18
C PRO A 763 2.48 -40.74 31.74
N GLY A 764 2.63 -39.42 31.59
CA GLY A 764 3.82 -38.79 30.98
C GLY A 764 4.89 -38.29 31.94
N THR A 765 5.89 -37.57 31.38
CA THR A 765 6.95 -36.83 32.10
C THR A 765 7.48 -35.66 31.27
N ALA A 766 7.97 -34.65 31.99
CA ALA A 766 9.01 -33.68 31.62
C ALA A 766 8.94 -32.91 30.27
N VAL A 767 8.84 -31.58 30.39
CA VAL A 767 9.41 -30.66 29.40
C VAL A 767 10.93 -30.71 29.52
N GLU A 768 11.64 -30.95 28.42
CA GLU A 768 13.11 -30.89 28.39
C GLU A 768 13.55 -29.52 27.85
N VAL A 769 14.35 -28.80 28.64
CA VAL A 769 14.84 -27.45 28.32
C VAL A 769 16.16 -27.56 27.58
N VAL A 770 16.19 -27.10 26.33
CA VAL A 770 17.44 -26.94 25.56
C VAL A 770 18.09 -25.60 25.96
N PRO A 771 19.36 -25.58 26.40
CA PRO A 771 19.97 -24.40 27.04
C PRO A 771 20.50 -23.34 26.05
N ASP A 772 20.77 -22.15 26.60
CA ASP A 772 21.18 -20.94 25.87
C ASP A 772 22.49 -21.06 25.07
N TYR A 773 22.50 -20.43 23.89
CA TYR A 773 23.72 -20.22 23.10
C TYR A 773 24.40 -18.91 23.50
N VAL A 774 25.42 -18.99 24.36
CA VAL A 774 26.22 -17.84 24.80
C VAL A 774 27.29 -17.50 23.75
N PRO A 775 27.32 -16.27 23.18
CA PRO A 775 28.41 -15.85 22.30
C PRO A 775 29.68 -15.57 23.11
N ALA A 776 30.82 -16.10 22.65
CA ALA A 776 32.14 -15.87 23.26
C ALA A 776 32.63 -14.42 23.06
N PRO A 777 33.47 -13.88 23.97
CA PRO A 777 33.87 -12.48 23.93
C PRO A 777 34.87 -12.14 22.81
N GLN A 778 34.91 -10.84 22.47
CA GLN A 778 35.92 -10.26 21.59
C GLN A 778 37.33 -10.44 22.18
N ARG A 779 38.35 -10.49 21.31
CA ARG A 779 39.76 -10.45 21.70
C ARG A 779 40.34 -9.06 21.45
N ASP A 780 41.12 -8.57 22.41
CA ASP A 780 41.83 -7.30 22.31
C ASP A 780 42.95 -7.31 21.26
N SER A 781 43.22 -6.12 20.72
CA SER A 781 44.38 -5.84 19.86
C SER A 781 45.57 -5.34 20.69
N PRO A 782 46.81 -5.74 20.40
CA PRO A 782 48.01 -5.10 20.93
C PRO A 782 48.55 -4.00 19.99
N ASP A 783 48.73 -2.82 20.55
CA ASP A 783 49.66 -1.72 20.22
C ASP A 783 50.32 -1.60 18.82
N GLY A 784 49.96 -0.52 18.13
CA GLY A 784 50.87 0.63 18.01
C GLY A 784 51.86 0.72 16.85
N LEU A 785 51.72 1.77 16.02
CA LEU A 785 52.76 2.80 15.77
C LEU A 785 52.23 3.96 14.91
N VAL A 786 52.76 5.16 15.17
CA VAL A 786 52.53 6.43 14.44
C VAL A 786 53.92 7.01 14.14
N PRO A 787 54.28 7.29 12.87
CA PRO A 787 53.99 8.60 12.25
C PRO A 787 53.59 8.52 10.76
N GLY A 788 53.12 9.58 10.09
CA GLY A 788 52.84 10.94 10.56
C GLY A 788 53.39 12.02 9.62
N PHE A 789 52.51 12.63 8.82
CA PHE A 789 52.62 13.95 8.19
C PHE A 789 51.24 14.40 7.69
#